data_AF-A0A522AUW8-F1
#
_entry.id   AF-A0A522AUW8-F1
#
_cell.length_a   1.000
_cell.length_b   1.000
_cell.length_c   1.000
_cell.angle_alpha   90.00
_cell.angle_beta   90.00
_cell.angle_gamma   90.00
#
_symmetry.space_group_name_H-M   'P 1'
#
loop_
_entity.id
_entity.type
_entity.pdbx_description
1 polymer ?
#
loop_
_entity_poly.entity_id
_entity_poly.type
_entity_poly.pdbx_seq_one_letter_code
_entity_poly.pdbx_strand_id
1 'polypeptide(L)'
;MACRTSCLPKPSSARPRPRGLAWNCPADPDPTRRLNVRIVRSALKVLVAVVVVAVVGVIGLLGAITGRGLAQTSGTIKVPGLHGSVTVGRDEHGILEIVADDPHDLFLAQGYAHAQERMWQMEVWRHISSGRLSELFGAVSLDQDRFIRTIGWRQAAEVDLEAMPQDAREALDWYADGVNAWIADQHGSFSLPFVVTGLRTGAGGLGGYTPEPWTALDSAAWGKVQSYNLGGNMDTEIFRLLADAQLGDPALTNSLFPAYDPAAPVITPSGLEGSGGAGAGGAAGTAAAGGPGSGVTTAAAYPSLTKDAAAGWAGLAATGSSIMVLAGLDGASGLVGDHGIGSNNWVVSGSKSASGGALLANDPHLGFSEPSVWIMNGLHCREVDAACPYDVAGVSFPGVPGVILGHNARIAWGATNVGPDVQDLFRETFDPADPTHYIHAGASVPFETRTETIKVAGGSSETITVRSTIHGPILNDVDPRLKDQEPLALRWTATAEPDGAFAAIFHLNTASTFDDFRAALRDYGSPSQNFVYADVNGHIGYQFPGLVPIRAGEKTGDRVRDGASGTQEWTGYIPFDDLPWQYDPPSGFIVSANNAAVDGSYPYFVGDDWDPGYRAKRITDLLTAKAGRLTTADLSAIQMDSHPLRADLV
;
A
#
# COMPACT_ATOMS: atom_id res chain seq x y z
N MET A 1 28.12 -50.03 -59.48
CA MET A 1 26.88 -50.00 -60.30
C MET A 1 27.08 -49.00 -61.42
N ALA A 2 26.92 -49.47 -62.65
CA ALA A 2 27.24 -48.78 -63.88
C ALA A 2 26.12 -47.83 -64.33
N CYS A 3 26.46 -46.80 -65.13
CA CYS A 3 25.94 -46.72 -66.50
C CYS A 3 26.74 -45.73 -67.37
N ARG A 4 27.19 -46.26 -68.52
CA ARG A 4 27.68 -45.56 -69.73
C ARG A 4 26.48 -44.91 -70.44
N THR A 5 26.59 -43.94 -71.36
CA THR A 5 26.95 -44.08 -72.80
C THR A 5 26.86 -42.67 -73.44
N SER A 6 27.93 -42.08 -74.02
CA SER A 6 28.39 -42.13 -75.43
C SER A 6 27.43 -41.59 -76.50
N CYS A 7 27.86 -40.57 -77.28
CA CYS A 7 28.12 -40.66 -78.74
C CYS A 7 28.23 -39.26 -79.41
N LEU A 8 29.32 -39.07 -80.18
CA LEU A 8 29.51 -38.02 -81.19
C LEU A 8 28.81 -38.44 -82.51
N PRO A 9 28.51 -37.51 -83.44
CA PRO A 9 29.39 -37.33 -84.62
C PRO A 9 29.48 -35.89 -85.20
N LYS A 10 30.54 -35.65 -85.99
CA LYS A 10 30.81 -34.53 -86.96
C LYS A 10 30.40 -34.99 -88.40
N PRO A 11 30.51 -34.24 -89.55
CA PRO A 11 30.84 -32.81 -89.84
C PRO A 11 30.07 -32.11 -91.03
N SER A 12 30.50 -30.86 -91.37
CA SER A 12 30.37 -30.08 -92.64
C SER A 12 29.04 -29.28 -92.84
N SER A 13 28.99 -28.03 -93.34
CA SER A 13 29.77 -27.33 -94.38
C SER A 13 29.57 -25.77 -94.37
N ALA A 14 30.51 -25.05 -94.99
CA ALA A 14 30.46 -23.75 -95.71
C ALA A 14 29.81 -22.44 -95.13
N ARG A 15 30.70 -21.43 -94.88
CA ARG A 15 30.71 -19.93 -95.11
C ARG A 15 29.40 -19.09 -95.14
N PRO A 16 29.45 -17.73 -95.02
CA PRO A 16 30.35 -16.80 -94.31
C PRO A 16 29.61 -15.81 -93.35
N ARG A 17 30.40 -14.97 -92.64
CA ARG A 17 30.02 -13.97 -91.61
C ARG A 17 28.80 -13.09 -91.94
N PRO A 18 28.10 -12.62 -90.88
CA PRO A 18 27.98 -11.17 -90.70
C PRO A 18 28.40 -10.70 -89.30
N ARG A 19 28.49 -9.37 -89.20
CA ARG A 19 29.18 -8.58 -88.18
C ARG A 19 28.47 -8.58 -86.83
N GLY A 20 29.28 -8.71 -85.78
CA GLY A 20 29.29 -7.83 -84.60
C GLY A 20 28.02 -7.63 -83.80
N LEU A 21 27.95 -8.29 -82.64
CA LEU A 21 27.49 -7.66 -81.40
C LEU A 21 28.40 -8.18 -80.26
N ALA A 22 29.26 -7.28 -79.77
CA ALA A 22 30.11 -7.52 -78.61
C ALA A 22 29.25 -7.50 -77.34
N TRP A 23 29.12 -8.65 -76.69
CA TRP A 23 28.72 -8.71 -75.30
C TRP A 23 29.98 -8.58 -74.44
N ASN A 24 30.10 -7.45 -73.75
CA ASN A 24 31.14 -7.22 -72.75
C ASN A 24 31.02 -8.27 -71.63
N CYS A 25 32.05 -9.09 -71.46
CA CYS A 25 32.28 -9.78 -70.19
C CYS A 25 32.64 -8.73 -69.13
N PRO A 26 32.10 -8.81 -67.90
CA PRO A 26 32.59 -7.95 -66.82
C PRO A 26 34.07 -8.24 -66.57
N ALA A 27 34.87 -7.18 -66.46
CA ALA A 27 36.26 -7.27 -66.08
C ALA A 27 36.41 -8.01 -64.73
N ASP A 28 37.42 -8.88 -64.65
CA ASP A 28 37.81 -9.58 -63.44
C ASP A 28 38.07 -8.53 -62.33
N PRO A 29 37.44 -8.62 -61.14
CA PRO A 29 37.58 -7.58 -60.12
C PRO A 29 39.03 -7.43 -59.67
N ASP A 30 39.51 -6.19 -59.76
CA ASP A 30 40.84 -5.70 -59.38
C ASP A 30 41.40 -6.41 -58.10
N PRO A 31 42.60 -7.02 -58.16
CA PRO A 31 43.23 -7.67 -57.01
C PRO A 31 43.44 -6.76 -55.80
N THR A 32 43.52 -5.43 -55.98
CA THR A 32 43.58 -4.46 -54.88
C THR A 32 42.26 -4.39 -54.11
N ARG A 33 41.13 -4.58 -54.78
CA ARG A 33 39.78 -4.64 -54.17
C ARG A 33 39.62 -5.88 -53.27
N ARG A 34 40.22 -7.02 -53.66
CA ARG A 34 40.25 -8.26 -52.84
C ARG A 34 41.11 -8.13 -51.58
N LEU A 35 42.22 -7.37 -51.66
CA LEU A 35 43.09 -7.10 -50.51
C LEU A 35 42.40 -6.18 -49.49
N ASN A 36 41.75 -5.12 -49.96
CA ASN A 36 40.98 -4.19 -49.11
C ASN A 36 39.80 -4.87 -48.40
N VAL A 37 39.08 -5.78 -49.07
CA VAL A 37 38.00 -6.56 -48.44
C VAL A 37 38.53 -7.52 -47.36
N ARG A 38 39.74 -8.09 -47.53
CA ARG A 38 40.36 -8.97 -46.52
C ARG A 38 40.85 -8.18 -45.29
N ILE A 39 41.42 -6.99 -45.50
CA ILE A 39 41.86 -6.10 -44.42
C ILE A 39 40.64 -5.60 -43.63
N VAL A 40 39.59 -5.14 -44.31
CA VAL A 40 38.33 -4.69 -43.66
C VAL A 40 37.66 -5.83 -42.90
N ARG A 41 37.58 -7.05 -43.45
CA ARG A 41 37.05 -8.23 -42.73
C ARG A 41 37.88 -8.60 -41.51
N SER A 42 39.20 -8.46 -41.58
CA SER A 42 40.09 -8.77 -40.45
C SER A 42 39.98 -7.70 -39.36
N ALA A 43 39.92 -6.42 -39.74
CA ALA A 43 39.67 -5.30 -38.82
C ALA A 43 38.29 -5.43 -38.15
N LEU A 44 37.25 -5.82 -38.90
CA LEU A 44 35.92 -6.08 -38.35
C LEU A 44 35.92 -7.25 -37.35
N LYS A 45 36.62 -8.34 -37.65
CA LYS A 45 36.77 -9.47 -36.71
C LYS A 45 37.50 -9.06 -35.44
N VAL A 46 38.55 -8.26 -35.54
CA VAL A 46 39.27 -7.72 -34.38
C VAL A 46 38.36 -6.79 -33.59
N LEU A 47 37.63 -5.89 -34.24
CA LEU A 47 36.66 -5.01 -33.58
C LEU A 47 35.58 -5.82 -32.85
N VAL A 48 34.98 -6.82 -33.50
CA VAL A 48 34.00 -7.71 -32.89
C VAL A 48 34.61 -8.45 -31.70
N ALA A 49 35.83 -8.98 -31.81
CA ALA A 49 36.51 -9.65 -30.70
C ALA A 49 36.78 -8.70 -29.53
N VAL A 50 37.21 -7.47 -29.79
CA VAL A 50 37.41 -6.43 -28.77
C VAL A 50 36.10 -6.06 -28.09
N VAL A 51 35.02 -5.87 -28.87
CA VAL A 51 33.68 -5.59 -28.33
C VAL A 51 33.18 -6.76 -27.47
N VAL A 52 33.35 -8.00 -27.92
CA VAL A 52 32.96 -9.19 -27.14
C VAL A 52 33.75 -9.26 -25.83
N VAL A 53 35.07 -9.06 -25.86
CA VAL A 53 35.92 -9.06 -24.66
C VAL A 53 35.52 -7.92 -23.72
N ALA A 54 35.23 -6.73 -24.25
CA ALA A 54 34.75 -5.60 -23.45
C ALA A 54 33.39 -5.90 -22.80
N VAL A 55 32.44 -6.47 -23.56
CA VAL A 55 31.12 -6.86 -23.04
C VAL A 55 31.24 -7.94 -21.97
N VAL A 56 32.05 -8.97 -22.19
CA VAL A 56 32.30 -10.02 -21.18
C VAL A 56 32.98 -9.45 -19.94
N GLY A 57 33.93 -8.53 -20.12
CA GLY A 57 34.58 -7.82 -19.02
C GLY A 57 33.60 -6.96 -18.21
N VAL A 58 32.70 -6.24 -18.87
CA VAL A 58 31.63 -5.45 -18.23
C VAL A 58 30.64 -6.36 -17.51
N ILE A 59 30.20 -7.47 -18.12
CA ILE A 59 29.31 -8.44 -17.46
C ILE A 59 29.99 -9.06 -16.24
N GLY A 60 31.27 -9.44 -16.35
CA GLY A 60 32.04 -9.99 -15.23
C GLY A 60 32.21 -8.98 -14.09
N LEU A 61 32.49 -7.71 -14.42
CA LEU A 61 32.58 -6.62 -13.45
C LEU A 61 31.22 -6.36 -12.78
N LEU A 62 30.14 -6.26 -13.56
CA LEU A 62 28.79 -6.08 -13.04
C LEU A 62 28.40 -7.24 -12.12
N GLY A 63 28.64 -8.49 -12.52
CA GLY A 63 28.37 -9.65 -11.68
C GLY A 63 29.20 -9.68 -10.39
N ALA A 64 30.44 -9.20 -10.42
CA ALA A 64 31.27 -9.09 -9.22
C ALA A 64 30.80 -7.97 -8.27
N ILE A 65 30.29 -6.86 -8.81
CA ILE A 65 29.76 -5.73 -8.04
C ILE A 65 28.36 -6.08 -7.48
N THR A 66 27.47 -6.63 -8.29
CA THR A 66 26.07 -6.87 -7.88
C THR A 66 25.87 -8.20 -7.16
N GLY A 67 26.76 -9.18 -7.37
CA GLY A 67 26.66 -10.50 -6.75
C GLY A 67 26.85 -10.48 -5.23
N ARG A 68 27.46 -9.43 -4.66
CA ARG A 68 27.57 -9.24 -3.20
C ARG A 68 26.27 -8.82 -2.54
N GLY A 69 25.39 -8.16 -3.30
CA GLY A 69 24.05 -7.79 -2.84
C GLY A 69 23.04 -8.94 -2.86
N LEU A 70 23.45 -10.16 -3.22
CA LEU A 70 22.59 -11.33 -3.12
C LEU A 70 22.55 -11.83 -1.68
N ALA A 71 21.38 -12.35 -1.28
CA ALA A 71 21.20 -12.88 0.06
C ALA A 71 22.14 -14.06 0.35
N GLN A 72 22.89 -13.95 1.45
CA GLN A 72 23.65 -15.06 1.99
C GLN A 72 22.70 -15.96 2.80
N THR A 73 22.36 -17.11 2.23
CA THR A 73 21.37 -18.05 2.81
C THR A 73 21.97 -19.15 3.67
N SER A 74 23.30 -19.22 3.79
CA SER A 74 23.99 -20.19 4.64
C SER A 74 25.33 -19.68 5.16
N GLY A 75 25.85 -20.30 6.21
CA GLY A 75 27.12 -19.95 6.84
C GLY A 75 26.95 -19.04 8.05
N THR A 76 28.00 -18.30 8.38
CA THR A 76 28.04 -17.43 9.56
C THR A 76 28.50 -16.05 9.14
N ILE A 77 27.80 -15.02 9.62
CA ILE A 77 28.10 -13.61 9.39
C ILE A 77 28.33 -12.97 10.75
N LYS A 78 29.27 -12.02 10.84
CA LYS A 78 29.45 -11.21 12.04
C LYS A 78 28.72 -9.90 11.84
N VAL A 79 27.61 -9.71 12.54
CA VAL A 79 26.82 -8.48 12.48
C VAL A 79 27.19 -7.63 13.71
N PRO A 80 27.74 -6.41 13.52
CA PRO A 80 27.98 -5.49 14.63
C PRO A 80 26.68 -5.16 15.38
N GLY A 81 26.77 -4.98 16.70
CA GLY A 81 25.62 -4.63 17.54
C GLY A 81 25.00 -5.81 18.28
N LEU A 82 25.02 -7.02 17.71
CA LEU A 82 24.46 -8.21 18.37
C LEU A 82 25.08 -8.48 19.76
N HIS A 83 24.23 -8.74 20.75
CA HIS A 83 24.63 -9.13 22.09
C HIS A 83 25.05 -10.60 22.17
N GLY A 84 24.39 -11.46 21.38
CA GLY A 84 24.52 -12.91 21.39
C GLY A 84 24.55 -13.53 20.01
N SER A 85 24.20 -14.83 19.96
CA SER A 85 24.15 -15.60 18.71
C SER A 85 22.73 -15.70 18.19
N VAL A 86 22.48 -15.15 17.01
CA VAL A 86 21.19 -15.28 16.31
C VAL A 86 21.25 -16.38 15.28
N THR A 87 20.19 -17.17 15.17
CA THR A 87 19.98 -18.14 14.09
C THR A 87 18.90 -17.63 13.15
N VAL A 88 19.23 -17.47 11.86
CA VAL A 88 18.26 -17.12 10.82
C VAL A 88 18.08 -18.34 9.92
N GLY A 89 16.94 -19.01 10.07
CA GLY A 89 16.51 -20.12 9.23
C GLY A 89 15.71 -19.63 8.02
N ARG A 90 15.69 -20.44 6.97
CA ARG A 90 14.73 -20.34 5.87
C ARG A 90 14.14 -21.71 5.61
N ASP A 91 12.82 -21.79 5.54
CA ASP A 91 12.13 -23.04 5.20
C ASP A 91 12.18 -23.33 3.69
N GLU A 92 11.46 -24.36 3.23
CA GLU A 92 11.42 -24.74 1.81
C GLU A 92 10.76 -23.70 0.89
N HIS A 93 10.01 -22.76 1.48
CA HIS A 93 9.36 -21.64 0.80
C HIS A 93 10.14 -20.33 0.93
N GLY A 94 11.26 -20.33 1.66
CA GLY A 94 12.08 -19.15 1.91
C GLY A 94 11.55 -18.24 3.02
N ILE A 95 10.62 -18.72 3.85
CA ILE A 95 10.09 -17.99 5.01
C ILE A 95 11.19 -17.86 6.06
N LEU A 96 11.40 -16.65 6.55
CA LEU A 96 12.44 -16.33 7.53
C LEU A 96 12.03 -16.76 8.94
N GLU A 97 12.89 -17.52 9.62
CA GLU A 97 12.69 -17.90 11.03
C GLU A 97 13.86 -17.40 11.86
N ILE A 98 13.64 -16.38 12.69
CA ILE A 98 14.70 -15.69 13.43
C ILE A 98 14.63 -16.10 14.89
N VAL A 99 15.70 -16.70 15.39
CA VAL A 99 15.81 -17.17 16.78
C VAL A 99 16.95 -16.47 17.51
N ALA A 100 16.65 -15.75 18.59
CA ALA A 100 17.62 -15.09 19.45
C ALA A 100 17.26 -15.23 20.94
N ASP A 101 18.09 -14.69 21.83
CA ASP A 101 17.91 -14.81 23.28
C ASP A 101 17.33 -13.53 23.93
N ASP A 102 17.23 -12.42 23.17
CA ASP A 102 16.65 -11.15 23.62
C ASP A 102 15.97 -10.37 22.46
N PRO A 103 15.05 -9.43 22.76
CA PRO A 103 14.35 -8.65 21.73
C PRO A 103 15.27 -7.77 20.86
N HIS A 104 16.35 -7.22 21.42
CA HIS A 104 17.28 -6.39 20.66
C HIS A 104 17.88 -7.18 19.50
N ASP A 105 18.40 -8.38 19.78
CA ASP A 105 19.00 -9.24 18.77
C ASP A 105 17.96 -9.78 17.76
N LEU A 106 16.71 -10.00 18.20
CA LEU A 106 15.61 -10.36 17.29
C LEU A 106 15.33 -9.27 16.25
N PHE A 107 15.07 -8.04 16.71
CA PHE A 107 14.70 -6.93 15.81
C PHE A 107 15.89 -6.48 14.94
N LEU A 108 17.11 -6.47 15.48
CA LEU A 108 18.33 -6.22 14.71
C LEU A 108 18.51 -7.25 13.60
N ALA A 109 18.39 -8.54 13.91
CA ALA A 109 18.49 -9.58 12.89
C ALA A 109 17.35 -9.52 11.87
N GLN A 110 16.13 -9.15 12.28
CA GLN A 110 14.99 -8.92 11.38
C GLN A 110 15.31 -7.80 10.38
N GLY A 111 15.83 -6.66 10.84
CA GLY A 111 16.25 -5.56 9.98
C GLY A 111 17.34 -5.95 8.99
N TYR A 112 18.35 -6.69 9.45
CA TYR A 112 19.42 -7.21 8.59
C TYR A 112 18.88 -8.15 7.51
N ALA A 113 17.98 -9.08 7.88
CA ALA A 113 17.38 -10.04 6.97
C ALA A 113 16.44 -9.36 5.95
N HIS A 114 15.60 -8.42 6.39
CA HIS A 114 14.74 -7.63 5.50
C HIS A 114 15.57 -6.84 4.48
N ALA A 115 16.65 -6.17 4.91
CA ALA A 115 17.55 -5.46 3.99
C ALA A 115 18.20 -6.42 2.99
N GLN A 116 18.69 -7.57 3.47
CA GLN A 116 19.28 -8.59 2.61
C GLN A 116 18.35 -9.07 1.49
N GLU A 117 17.05 -9.16 1.74
CA GLU A 117 16.08 -9.65 0.76
C GLU A 117 15.42 -8.54 -0.06
N ARG A 118 15.16 -7.39 0.56
CA ARG A 118 14.22 -6.38 0.05
C ARG A 118 14.76 -4.94 0.10
N MET A 119 16.07 -4.71 0.27
CA MET A 119 16.60 -3.33 0.42
C MET A 119 16.16 -2.37 -0.70
N TRP A 120 16.12 -2.81 -1.97
CA TRP A 120 15.67 -1.92 -3.04
C TRP A 120 14.20 -1.49 -2.88
N GLN A 121 13.33 -2.42 -2.49
CA GLN A 121 11.93 -2.11 -2.19
C GLN A 121 11.84 -1.14 -1.01
N MET A 122 12.57 -1.42 0.07
CA MET A 122 12.65 -0.55 1.25
C MET A 122 13.14 0.86 0.91
N GLU A 123 14.15 0.99 0.05
CA GLU A 123 14.68 2.27 -0.38
C GLU A 123 13.63 3.09 -1.14
N VAL A 124 12.95 2.47 -2.10
CA VAL A 124 11.87 3.13 -2.85
C VAL A 124 10.75 3.55 -1.92
N TRP A 125 10.35 2.69 -0.98
CA TRP A 125 9.29 2.96 0.00
C TRP A 125 9.65 4.09 0.98
N ARG A 126 10.92 4.19 1.40
CA ARG A 126 11.41 5.35 2.16
C ARG A 126 11.28 6.65 1.38
N HIS A 127 11.61 6.64 0.08
CA HIS A 127 11.47 7.83 -0.77
C HIS A 127 10.02 8.20 -1.05
N ILE A 128 9.12 7.21 -1.19
CA ILE A 128 7.68 7.46 -1.28
C ILE A 128 7.19 8.14 0.00
N SER A 129 7.37 7.50 1.15
CA SER A 129 6.87 8.01 2.45
C SER A 129 7.44 9.38 2.83
N SER A 130 8.61 9.73 2.30
CA SER A 130 9.27 11.01 2.57
C SER A 130 9.05 12.08 1.48
N GLY A 131 8.32 11.80 0.40
CA GLY A 131 8.18 12.72 -0.74
C GLY A 131 9.53 13.10 -1.35
N ARG A 132 10.34 12.07 -1.67
CA ARG A 132 11.69 12.17 -2.24
C ARG A 132 11.88 11.29 -3.47
N LEU A 133 10.81 10.78 -4.06
CA LEU A 133 10.85 9.82 -5.15
C LEU A 133 11.53 10.39 -6.40
N SER A 134 11.45 11.71 -6.62
CA SER A 134 12.14 12.43 -7.69
C SER A 134 13.67 12.44 -7.54
N GLU A 135 14.21 12.13 -6.35
CA GLU A 135 15.64 11.87 -6.16
C GLU A 135 16.09 10.58 -6.86
N LEU A 136 15.19 9.61 -7.02
CA LEU A 136 15.48 8.34 -7.71
C LEU A 136 15.09 8.40 -9.19
N PHE A 137 13.91 8.96 -9.49
CA PHE A 137 13.31 8.84 -10.82
C PHE A 137 13.24 10.16 -11.61
N GLY A 138 13.65 11.27 -11.00
CA GLY A 138 13.67 12.59 -11.64
C GLY A 138 12.28 13.20 -11.76
N ALA A 139 12.09 14.08 -12.73
CA ALA A 139 10.90 14.95 -12.82
C ALA A 139 9.56 14.20 -12.96
N VAL A 140 9.56 12.92 -13.35
CA VAL A 140 8.33 12.13 -13.52
C VAL A 140 7.57 11.88 -12.22
N SER A 141 8.27 11.90 -11.07
CA SER A 141 7.69 11.67 -9.75
C SER A 141 7.61 12.93 -8.89
N LEU A 142 7.84 14.09 -9.50
CA LEU A 142 7.94 15.37 -8.80
C LEU A 142 6.59 15.86 -8.28
N ASP A 143 5.51 15.65 -9.04
CA ASP A 143 4.16 15.99 -8.59
C ASP A 143 3.76 15.20 -7.33
N GLN A 144 4.12 13.92 -7.26
CA GLN A 144 3.90 13.07 -6.08
C GLN A 144 4.69 13.58 -4.88
N ASP A 145 5.96 13.95 -5.07
CA ASP A 145 6.77 14.52 -4.00
C ASP A 145 6.17 15.84 -3.48
N ARG A 146 5.72 16.73 -4.38
CA ARG A 146 5.04 17.97 -3.97
C ARG A 146 3.81 17.67 -3.13
N PHE A 147 2.97 16.74 -3.58
CA PHE A 147 1.78 16.34 -2.83
C PHE A 147 2.13 15.81 -1.44
N ILE A 148 3.00 14.81 -1.35
CA ILE A 148 3.38 14.17 -0.07
C ILE A 148 4.04 15.17 0.88
N ARG A 149 4.90 16.06 0.36
CA ARG A 149 5.53 17.14 1.14
C ARG A 149 4.52 18.17 1.64
N THR A 150 3.47 18.45 0.87
CA THR A 150 2.38 19.34 1.27
C THR A 150 1.52 18.72 2.36
N ILE A 151 1.15 17.44 2.23
CA ILE A 151 0.40 16.74 3.29
C ILE A 151 1.24 16.59 4.56
N GLY A 152 2.55 16.37 4.42
CA GLY A 152 3.49 16.33 5.55
C GLY A 152 3.59 14.98 6.23
N TRP A 153 3.59 13.87 5.46
CA TRP A 153 3.63 12.52 6.01
C TRP A 153 4.84 12.27 6.93
N ARG A 154 6.02 12.69 6.51
CA ARG A 154 7.24 12.50 7.30
C ARG A 154 7.20 13.30 8.61
N GLN A 155 6.69 14.53 8.58
CA GLN A 155 6.53 15.37 9.76
C GLN A 155 5.53 14.77 10.75
N ALA A 156 4.41 14.23 10.26
CA ALA A 156 3.46 13.52 11.12
C ALA A 156 4.07 12.26 11.75
N ALA A 157 4.90 11.52 11.01
CA ALA A 157 5.62 10.36 11.56
C ALA A 157 6.71 10.74 12.58
N GLU A 158 7.33 11.92 12.45
CA GLU A 158 8.22 12.49 13.47
C GLU A 158 7.47 12.74 14.78
N VAL A 159 6.27 13.32 14.71
CA VAL A 159 5.40 13.53 15.87
C VAL A 159 4.99 12.22 16.54
N ASP A 160 4.60 11.20 15.76
CA ASP A 160 4.29 9.87 16.31
C ASP A 160 5.49 9.28 17.07
N LEU A 161 6.69 9.37 16.48
CA LEU A 161 7.91 8.84 17.09
C LEU A 161 8.33 9.55 18.37
N GLU A 162 8.03 10.84 18.50
CA GLU A 162 8.27 11.62 19.71
C GLU A 162 7.27 11.25 20.82
N ALA A 163 6.03 10.92 20.46
CA ALA A 163 4.99 10.49 21.39
C ALA A 163 5.09 8.98 21.75
N MET A 164 5.86 8.21 20.99
CA MET A 164 5.92 6.76 21.10
C MET A 164 6.50 6.28 22.45
N PRO A 165 5.91 5.24 23.07
CA PRO A 165 6.49 4.55 24.22
C PRO A 165 7.93 4.06 23.96
N GLN A 166 8.75 4.05 25.01
CA GLN A 166 10.18 3.75 24.91
C GLN A 166 10.45 2.34 24.35
N ASP A 167 9.69 1.34 24.78
CA ASP A 167 9.82 -0.05 24.33
C ASP A 167 9.57 -0.19 22.82
N ALA A 168 8.53 0.46 22.32
CA ALA A 168 8.22 0.47 20.89
C ALA A 168 9.28 1.24 20.07
N ARG A 169 9.79 2.35 20.62
CA ARG A 169 10.86 3.12 19.99
C ARG A 169 12.16 2.32 19.89
N GLU A 170 12.53 1.62 20.95
CA GLU A 170 13.71 0.75 20.99
C GLU A 170 13.64 -0.35 19.92
N ALA A 171 12.48 -0.99 19.72
CA ALA A 171 12.31 -2.00 18.68
C ALA A 171 12.56 -1.44 17.26
N LEU A 172 12.11 -0.22 16.96
CA LEU A 172 12.38 0.46 15.69
C LEU A 172 13.85 0.83 15.52
N ASP A 173 14.50 1.30 16.59
CA ASP A 173 15.92 1.65 16.56
C ASP A 173 16.80 0.41 16.37
N TRP A 174 16.52 -0.70 17.06
CA TRP A 174 17.24 -1.97 16.89
C TRP A 174 17.07 -2.55 15.48
N TYR A 175 15.86 -2.48 14.93
CA TYR A 175 15.61 -2.85 13.53
C TYR A 175 16.43 -1.98 12.56
N ALA A 176 16.46 -0.67 12.77
CA ALA A 176 17.26 0.25 11.96
C ALA A 176 18.76 -0.06 12.03
N ASP A 177 19.28 -0.40 13.21
CA ASP A 177 20.67 -0.84 13.39
C ASP A 177 20.98 -2.09 12.56
N GLY A 178 20.04 -3.03 12.48
CA GLY A 178 20.12 -4.21 11.63
C GLY A 178 20.22 -3.89 10.14
N VAL A 179 19.33 -3.01 9.66
CA VAL A 179 19.35 -2.52 8.27
C VAL A 179 20.67 -1.82 7.97
N ASN A 180 21.15 -0.98 8.89
CA ASN A 180 22.40 -0.24 8.75
C ASN A 180 23.64 -1.14 8.76
N ALA A 181 23.64 -2.19 9.58
CA ALA A 181 24.70 -3.19 9.56
C ALA A 181 24.78 -3.88 8.19
N TRP A 182 23.65 -4.22 7.58
CA TRP A 182 23.63 -4.77 6.23
C TRP A 182 24.14 -3.78 5.18
N ILE A 183 23.73 -2.50 5.24
CA ILE A 183 24.20 -1.45 4.33
C ILE A 183 25.74 -1.31 4.40
N ALA A 184 26.30 -1.34 5.61
CA ALA A 184 27.74 -1.24 5.84
C ALA A 184 28.51 -2.43 5.22
N ASP A 185 27.97 -3.65 5.34
CA ASP A 185 28.56 -4.88 4.81
C ASP A 185 28.64 -4.89 3.27
N GLN A 186 27.80 -4.11 2.58
CA GLN A 186 27.85 -4.04 1.12
C GLN A 186 29.10 -3.35 0.58
N HIS A 187 29.78 -2.52 1.39
CA HIS A 187 30.95 -1.73 0.96
C HIS A 187 30.74 -0.99 -0.38
N GLY A 188 29.53 -0.45 -0.60
CA GLY A 188 29.15 0.24 -1.83
C GLY A 188 28.86 -0.66 -3.03
N SER A 189 28.74 -1.98 -2.84
CA SER A 189 28.46 -2.98 -3.88
C SER A 189 27.02 -3.47 -3.77
N PHE A 190 26.07 -2.70 -4.32
CA PHE A 190 24.64 -2.99 -4.23
C PHE A 190 24.10 -3.77 -5.43
N SER A 191 22.86 -4.27 -5.30
CA SER A 191 22.17 -4.98 -6.36
C SER A 191 21.93 -4.10 -7.61
N LEU A 192 21.64 -4.74 -8.75
CA LEU A 192 21.54 -4.07 -10.05
C LEU A 192 20.61 -2.83 -10.07
N PRO A 193 19.44 -2.81 -9.41
CA PRO A 193 18.58 -1.61 -9.38
C PRO A 193 19.28 -0.36 -8.82
N PHE A 194 20.13 -0.50 -7.81
CA PHE A 194 20.92 0.60 -7.25
C PHE A 194 21.97 1.12 -8.24
N VAL A 195 22.61 0.22 -8.98
CA VAL A 195 23.57 0.58 -10.05
C VAL A 195 22.88 1.35 -11.17
N VAL A 196 21.72 0.85 -11.64
CA VAL A 196 20.92 1.52 -12.68
C VAL A 196 20.49 2.90 -12.23
N THR A 197 20.02 3.03 -10.99
CA THR A 197 19.61 4.32 -10.41
C THR A 197 20.79 5.27 -10.25
N GLY A 198 21.95 4.79 -9.79
CA GLY A 198 23.16 5.62 -9.71
C GLY A 198 23.60 6.16 -11.07
N LEU A 199 23.59 5.31 -12.10
CA LEU A 199 23.89 5.72 -13.48
C LEU A 199 22.88 6.74 -14.02
N ARG A 200 21.58 6.57 -13.73
CA ARG A 200 20.51 7.47 -14.16
C ARG A 200 20.60 8.83 -13.48
N THR A 201 20.83 8.83 -12.18
CA THR A 201 20.82 10.04 -11.34
C THR A 201 22.15 10.79 -11.41
N GLY A 202 23.23 10.14 -11.84
CA GLY A 202 24.59 10.66 -11.75
C GLY A 202 25.17 10.60 -10.33
N ALA A 203 24.47 9.96 -9.39
CA ALA A 203 24.90 9.78 -8.00
C ALA A 203 25.58 8.42 -7.79
N GLY A 204 26.63 8.36 -6.95
CA GLY A 204 27.15 7.09 -6.41
C GLY A 204 28.19 6.31 -7.24
N GLY A 205 28.70 6.86 -8.36
CA GLY A 205 29.82 6.27 -9.10
C GLY A 205 29.52 4.90 -9.73
N LEU A 206 30.54 4.06 -9.94
CA LEU A 206 30.40 2.73 -10.60
C LEU A 206 29.62 1.69 -9.77
N GLY A 207 29.48 1.90 -8.46
CA GLY A 207 28.77 1.01 -7.53
C GLY A 207 27.28 1.30 -7.37
N GLY A 208 26.80 2.43 -7.93
CA GLY A 208 25.40 2.83 -7.86
C GLY A 208 25.07 3.79 -6.72
N TYR A 209 23.80 4.20 -6.66
CA TYR A 209 23.26 5.00 -5.57
C TYR A 209 23.53 4.31 -4.23
N THR A 210 24.11 5.02 -3.27
CA THR A 210 24.35 4.51 -1.91
C THR A 210 23.22 5.00 -1.00
N PRO A 211 22.43 4.10 -0.39
CA PRO A 211 21.40 4.46 0.58
C PRO A 211 21.96 5.29 1.74
N GLU A 212 21.18 6.28 2.16
CA GLU A 212 21.37 6.92 3.48
C GLU A 212 21.13 5.91 4.61
N PRO A 213 21.72 6.09 5.80
CA PRO A 213 21.40 5.26 6.96
C PRO A 213 19.89 5.21 7.21
N TRP A 214 19.38 4.01 7.48
CA TRP A 214 18.00 3.79 7.88
C TRP A 214 17.80 4.28 9.31
N THR A 215 16.64 4.88 9.58
CA THR A 215 16.26 5.39 10.89
C THR A 215 14.88 4.86 11.28
N ALA A 216 14.55 4.88 12.59
CA ALA A 216 13.20 4.55 13.05
C ALA A 216 12.11 5.36 12.33
N LEU A 217 12.42 6.58 11.91
CA LEU A 217 11.51 7.45 11.15
C LEU A 217 11.20 6.91 9.76
N ASP A 218 12.13 6.24 9.12
CA ASP A 218 11.88 5.65 7.79
C ASP A 218 10.89 4.48 7.90
N SER A 219 10.92 3.73 9.00
CA SER A 219 9.93 2.72 9.33
C SER A 219 8.58 3.35 9.71
N ALA A 220 8.58 4.33 10.63
CA ALA A 220 7.36 4.99 11.11
C ALA A 220 6.60 5.72 9.98
N ALA A 221 7.32 6.37 9.06
CA ALA A 221 6.72 7.09 7.94
C ALA A 221 5.92 6.17 6.99
N TRP A 222 6.24 4.87 6.94
CA TRP A 222 5.44 3.91 6.18
C TRP A 222 4.03 3.75 6.75
N GLY A 223 3.84 3.93 8.07
CA GLY A 223 2.53 3.95 8.70
C GLY A 223 1.60 5.00 8.07
N LYS A 224 2.11 6.20 7.78
CA LYS A 224 1.32 7.27 7.14
C LYS A 224 0.93 6.93 5.70
N VAL A 225 1.76 6.19 4.97
CA VAL A 225 1.39 5.66 3.65
C VAL A 225 0.19 4.72 3.78
N GLN A 226 0.23 3.80 4.75
CA GLN A 226 -0.87 2.87 5.02
C GLN A 226 -2.14 3.60 5.45
N SER A 227 -2.02 4.60 6.33
CA SER A 227 -3.10 5.49 6.74
C SER A 227 -3.77 6.18 5.55
N TYR A 228 -2.97 6.65 4.58
CA TYR A 228 -3.48 7.37 3.42
C TYR A 228 -4.22 6.42 2.47
N ASN A 229 -3.63 5.24 2.22
CA ASN A 229 -4.17 4.25 1.28
C ASN A 229 -5.48 3.61 1.75
N LEU A 230 -5.65 3.52 3.06
CA LEU A 230 -6.82 2.89 3.69
C LEU A 230 -7.83 3.93 4.21
N GLY A 231 -7.50 5.23 4.09
CA GLY A 231 -8.44 6.34 4.21
C GLY A 231 -9.16 6.57 2.88
N GLY A 232 -10.45 6.93 2.93
CA GLY A 232 -11.31 6.89 1.73
C GLY A 232 -12.18 8.11 1.46
N ASN A 233 -12.01 9.24 2.17
CA ASN A 233 -12.99 10.32 2.13
C ASN A 233 -12.59 11.54 1.26
N MET A 234 -11.30 11.88 1.17
CA MET A 234 -10.86 13.07 0.41
C MET A 234 -11.28 13.02 -1.08
N ASP A 235 -11.04 11.89 -1.76
CA ASP A 235 -11.34 11.77 -3.19
C ASP A 235 -12.85 11.76 -3.48
N THR A 236 -13.65 11.17 -2.60
CA THR A 236 -15.11 11.14 -2.72
C THR A 236 -15.72 12.52 -2.43
N GLU A 237 -15.18 13.28 -1.47
CA GLU A 237 -15.54 14.68 -1.24
C GLU A 237 -15.20 15.58 -2.44
N ILE A 238 -14.01 15.46 -3.02
CA ILE A 238 -13.63 16.22 -4.22
C ILE A 238 -14.56 15.87 -5.38
N PHE A 239 -14.86 14.58 -5.56
CA PHE A 239 -15.83 14.15 -6.57
C PHE A 239 -17.19 14.81 -6.34
N ARG A 240 -17.71 14.75 -5.11
CA ARG A 240 -19.02 15.32 -4.76
C ARG A 240 -19.03 16.83 -5.00
N LEU A 241 -18.02 17.56 -4.53
CA LEU A 241 -17.85 18.99 -4.78
C LEU A 241 -17.99 19.33 -6.28
N LEU A 242 -17.23 18.64 -7.13
CA LEU A 242 -17.20 18.90 -8.57
C LEU A 242 -18.50 18.46 -9.24
N ALA A 243 -19.08 17.33 -8.82
CA ALA A 243 -20.34 16.81 -9.33
C ALA A 243 -21.50 17.75 -8.98
N ASP A 244 -21.56 18.30 -7.77
CA ASP A 244 -22.61 19.25 -7.39
C ASP A 244 -22.54 20.54 -8.18
N ALA A 245 -21.32 21.07 -8.39
CA ALA A 245 -21.12 22.24 -9.22
C ALA A 245 -21.57 22.00 -10.67
N GLN A 246 -21.37 20.79 -11.19
CA GLN A 246 -21.72 20.41 -12.55
C GLN A 246 -23.20 20.05 -12.74
N LEU A 247 -23.80 19.35 -11.79
CA LEU A 247 -25.17 18.85 -11.85
C LEU A 247 -26.19 19.85 -11.32
N GLY A 248 -25.77 20.73 -10.41
CA GLY A 248 -26.63 21.73 -9.77
C GLY A 248 -27.66 21.16 -8.80
N ASP A 249 -27.63 19.85 -8.54
CA ASP A 249 -28.54 19.14 -7.64
C ASP A 249 -27.79 18.09 -6.82
N PRO A 250 -27.48 18.37 -5.54
CA PRO A 250 -26.88 17.41 -4.62
C PRO A 250 -27.60 16.06 -4.52
N ALA A 251 -28.93 16.04 -4.70
CA ALA A 251 -29.69 14.79 -4.64
C ALA A 251 -29.33 13.86 -5.81
N LEU A 252 -29.01 14.41 -6.98
CA LEU A 252 -28.55 13.64 -8.12
C LEU A 252 -27.14 13.09 -7.88
N THR A 253 -26.23 13.88 -7.31
CA THR A 253 -24.91 13.40 -6.88
C THR A 253 -25.05 12.23 -5.89
N ASN A 254 -25.92 12.37 -4.88
CA ASN A 254 -26.15 11.34 -3.87
C ASN A 254 -26.71 10.04 -4.46
N SER A 255 -27.47 10.10 -5.55
CA SER A 255 -27.99 8.90 -6.23
C SER A 255 -26.89 8.01 -6.85
N LEU A 256 -25.67 8.53 -7.01
CA LEU A 256 -24.50 7.77 -7.48
C LEU A 256 -23.83 6.95 -6.37
N PHE A 257 -24.17 7.21 -5.10
CA PHE A 257 -23.62 6.56 -3.92
C PHE A 257 -24.76 5.84 -3.17
N PRO A 258 -25.13 4.63 -3.60
CA PRO A 258 -26.20 3.90 -2.94
C PRO A 258 -25.81 3.58 -1.49
N ALA A 259 -26.75 3.78 -0.56
CA ALA A 259 -26.56 3.42 0.84
C ALA A 259 -26.34 1.91 1.00
N TYR A 260 -25.61 1.53 2.05
CA TYR A 260 -25.45 0.14 2.47
C TYR A 260 -26.81 -0.54 2.66
N ASP A 261 -27.00 -1.74 2.11
CA ASP A 261 -28.25 -2.49 2.23
C ASP A 261 -28.45 -2.90 3.71
N PRO A 262 -29.53 -2.45 4.38
CA PRO A 262 -29.79 -2.83 5.78
C PRO A 262 -30.02 -4.34 5.98
N ALA A 263 -30.28 -5.11 4.91
CA ALA A 263 -30.38 -6.55 4.95
C ALA A 263 -29.02 -7.27 4.78
N ALA A 264 -27.98 -6.55 4.37
CA ALA A 264 -26.64 -7.11 4.28
C ALA A 264 -25.99 -7.24 5.68
N PRO A 265 -25.07 -8.22 5.87
CA PRO A 265 -24.49 -8.48 7.17
C PRO A 265 -23.59 -7.34 7.67
N VAL A 266 -23.73 -6.98 8.95
CA VAL A 266 -22.78 -6.10 9.65
C VAL A 266 -21.89 -6.92 10.59
N ILE A 267 -20.69 -6.43 10.91
CA ILE A 267 -19.74 -7.16 11.77
C ILE A 267 -20.27 -7.24 13.22
N THR A 268 -20.67 -6.10 13.79
CA THR A 268 -21.21 -6.00 15.15
C THR A 268 -22.65 -5.47 15.12
N PRO A 269 -23.65 -6.35 14.94
CA PRO A 269 -25.06 -5.94 14.98
C PRO A 269 -25.44 -5.54 16.40
N SER A 270 -26.23 -4.48 16.52
CA SER A 270 -26.66 -3.89 17.79
C SER A 270 -27.51 -4.85 18.62
N GLY A 271 -27.42 -4.71 19.95
CA GLY A 271 -28.10 -5.58 20.91
C GLY A 271 -27.28 -6.78 21.38
N LEU A 272 -26.03 -6.91 20.94
CA LEU A 272 -25.03 -7.81 21.50
C LEU A 272 -24.12 -7.05 22.48
N GLU A 273 -23.48 -7.77 23.39
CA GLU A 273 -22.47 -7.16 24.24
C GLU A 273 -21.30 -6.65 23.37
N GLY A 274 -20.89 -5.41 23.60
CA GLY A 274 -19.85 -4.73 22.81
C GLY A 274 -20.31 -4.18 21.46
N SER A 275 -21.48 -4.57 20.94
CA SER A 275 -22.03 -3.96 19.73
C SER A 275 -22.51 -2.54 20.04
N GLY A 276 -21.71 -1.56 19.65
CA GLY A 276 -22.07 -0.15 19.69
C GLY A 276 -21.65 0.64 20.93
N GLY A 277 -20.55 0.24 21.57
CA GLY A 277 -19.99 0.93 22.73
C GLY A 277 -20.59 0.46 24.05
N ALA A 278 -19.80 0.51 25.12
CA ALA A 278 -20.18 0.00 26.44
C ALA A 278 -21.36 0.78 27.05
N GLY A 279 -22.59 0.44 26.66
CA GLY A 279 -23.81 0.97 27.25
C GLY A 279 -24.64 1.84 26.31
N ALA A 280 -25.30 1.21 25.33
CA ALA A 280 -26.53 1.76 24.74
C ALA A 280 -27.69 1.77 25.76
N GLY A 281 -27.45 2.40 26.91
CA GLY A 281 -28.43 2.82 27.89
C GLY A 281 -28.58 4.34 27.78
N GLY A 282 -29.47 4.78 26.89
CA GLY A 282 -30.01 6.15 26.91
C GLY A 282 -29.37 7.14 25.94
N ALA A 283 -29.77 7.07 24.68
CA ALA A 283 -29.97 8.26 23.86
C ALA A 283 -31.26 8.10 23.06
N ALA A 284 -32.13 9.10 23.16
CA ALA A 284 -33.48 9.11 22.65
C ALA A 284 -33.53 8.88 21.14
N GLY A 285 -34.52 8.10 20.70
CA GLY A 285 -34.72 7.75 19.30
C GLY A 285 -34.76 8.97 18.39
N THR A 286 -33.96 8.90 17.33
CA THR A 286 -34.22 9.63 16.10
C THR A 286 -34.76 8.64 15.10
N ALA A 287 -35.99 8.88 14.65
CA ALA A 287 -36.67 8.08 13.66
C ALA A 287 -35.80 7.90 12.41
N ALA A 288 -35.79 6.66 11.89
CA ALA A 288 -35.42 6.41 10.52
C ALA A 288 -36.19 7.40 9.62
N ALA A 289 -35.47 8.25 8.89
CA ALA A 289 -36.08 9.04 7.84
C ALA A 289 -36.54 8.06 6.76
N GLY A 290 -37.85 7.80 6.72
CA GLY A 290 -38.47 7.02 5.67
C GLY A 290 -38.18 7.68 4.32
N GLY A 291 -37.41 7.01 3.48
CA GLY A 291 -37.28 7.38 2.08
C GLY A 291 -38.66 7.30 1.41
N PRO A 292 -39.04 8.27 0.56
CA PRO A 292 -40.25 8.13 -0.23
C PRO A 292 -40.10 6.91 -1.13
N GLY A 293 -41.16 6.09 -1.17
CA GLY A 293 -41.18 4.82 -1.88
C GLY A 293 -40.66 4.92 -3.30
N SER A 294 -39.82 3.95 -3.66
CA SER A 294 -39.26 3.74 -4.99
C SER A 294 -40.36 3.49 -6.01
N GLY A 295 -40.91 4.57 -6.55
CA GLY A 295 -41.50 4.55 -7.88
C GLY A 295 -40.35 4.43 -8.87
N VAL A 296 -40.22 3.28 -9.53
CA VAL A 296 -39.31 3.10 -10.67
C VAL A 296 -39.77 4.05 -11.76
N THR A 297 -39.15 5.22 -11.86
CA THR A 297 -39.22 6.07 -13.04
C THR A 297 -38.14 5.59 -14.00
N THR A 298 -38.58 5.19 -15.20
CA THR A 298 -37.69 4.86 -16.30
C THR A 298 -36.74 6.03 -16.55
N ALA A 299 -35.45 5.81 -16.32
CA ALA A 299 -34.40 6.80 -16.51
C ALA A 299 -34.49 7.42 -17.91
N ALA A 300 -34.61 8.74 -17.98
CA ALA A 300 -34.41 9.47 -19.22
C ALA A 300 -32.95 9.30 -19.67
N ALA A 301 -32.73 9.18 -20.98
CA ALA A 301 -31.39 9.08 -21.55
C ALA A 301 -30.58 10.33 -21.19
N TYR A 302 -29.56 10.16 -20.35
CA TYR A 302 -28.62 11.21 -20.00
C TYR A 302 -27.79 11.60 -21.23
N PRO A 303 -27.49 12.90 -21.43
CA PRO A 303 -26.51 13.30 -22.43
C PRO A 303 -25.16 12.68 -22.08
N SER A 304 -24.54 12.03 -23.05
CA SER A 304 -23.19 11.47 -22.91
C SER A 304 -22.20 12.56 -22.51
N LEU A 305 -21.38 12.27 -21.49
CA LEU A 305 -20.23 13.10 -21.15
C LEU A 305 -19.40 13.37 -22.41
N THR A 306 -18.95 14.62 -22.59
CA THR A 306 -18.01 14.94 -23.66
C THR A 306 -16.72 14.13 -23.45
N LYS A 307 -16.02 13.81 -24.54
CA LYS A 307 -14.75 13.06 -24.45
C LYS A 307 -13.73 13.75 -23.54
N ASP A 308 -13.72 15.08 -23.52
CA ASP A 308 -12.80 15.87 -22.70
C ASP A 308 -13.19 15.82 -21.22
N ALA A 309 -14.49 15.85 -20.89
CA ALA A 309 -14.94 15.65 -19.52
C ALA A 309 -14.63 14.22 -19.03
N ALA A 310 -14.90 13.21 -19.86
CA ALA A 310 -14.58 11.81 -19.54
C ALA A 310 -13.05 11.60 -19.38
N ALA A 311 -12.23 12.24 -20.20
CA ALA A 311 -10.77 12.21 -20.06
C ALA A 311 -10.28 12.95 -18.81
N GLY A 312 -10.93 14.07 -18.45
CA GLY A 312 -10.67 14.78 -17.18
C GLY A 312 -10.98 13.90 -15.97
N TRP A 313 -12.12 13.22 -15.95
CA TRP A 313 -12.50 12.26 -14.91
C TRP A 313 -11.57 11.04 -14.84
N ALA A 314 -11.13 10.51 -16.00
CA ALA A 314 -10.17 9.42 -16.04
C ALA A 314 -8.77 9.85 -15.54
N GLY A 315 -8.35 11.08 -15.84
CA GLY A 315 -7.14 11.68 -15.27
C GLY A 315 -7.27 11.90 -13.76
N LEU A 316 -8.45 12.28 -13.28
CA LEU A 316 -8.81 12.48 -11.87
C LEU A 316 -8.57 11.23 -11.02
N ALA A 317 -9.00 10.08 -11.53
CA ALA A 317 -8.85 8.79 -10.88
C ALA A 317 -7.40 8.28 -10.91
N ALA A 318 -6.59 8.74 -11.87
CA ALA A 318 -5.24 8.24 -12.07
C ALA A 318 -4.18 8.86 -11.13
N THR A 319 -4.45 10.01 -10.49
CA THR A 319 -3.44 10.72 -9.68
C THR A 319 -3.10 10.00 -8.37
N GLY A 320 -4.10 9.50 -7.63
CA GLY A 320 -3.91 8.63 -6.46
C GLY A 320 -3.35 7.25 -6.85
N SER A 321 -3.89 6.68 -7.93
CA SER A 321 -3.40 5.42 -8.51
C SER A 321 -1.92 5.46 -8.89
N SER A 322 -1.37 6.62 -9.27
CA SER A 322 0.03 6.69 -9.69
C SER A 322 1.02 6.41 -8.55
N ILE A 323 0.74 6.86 -7.31
CA ILE A 323 1.57 6.54 -6.14
C ILE A 323 1.45 5.06 -5.82
N MET A 324 0.23 4.51 -5.90
CA MET A 324 -0.02 3.10 -5.64
C MET A 324 0.60 2.19 -6.70
N VAL A 325 0.51 2.53 -7.99
CA VAL A 325 1.23 1.86 -9.09
C VAL A 325 2.74 1.90 -8.85
N LEU A 326 3.29 3.04 -8.44
CA LEU A 326 4.73 3.15 -8.10
C LEU A 326 5.10 2.34 -6.86
N ALA A 327 4.19 2.19 -5.90
CA ALA A 327 4.35 1.35 -4.71
C ALA A 327 4.07 -0.15 -4.98
N GLY A 328 3.53 -0.51 -6.15
CA GLY A 328 3.09 -1.87 -6.50
C GLY A 328 1.75 -2.29 -5.87
N LEU A 329 0.91 -1.33 -5.49
CA LEU A 329 -0.32 -1.54 -4.71
C LEU A 329 -1.64 -1.38 -5.51
N ASP A 330 -1.62 -0.83 -6.73
CA ASP A 330 -2.85 -0.58 -7.51
C ASP A 330 -2.69 -0.97 -8.97
N GLY A 331 -3.30 -2.11 -9.33
CA GLY A 331 -3.58 -2.39 -10.72
C GLY A 331 -5.07 -2.69 -10.90
N ALA A 332 -5.90 -1.68 -11.17
CA ALA A 332 -6.72 -1.59 -12.40
C ALA A 332 -7.94 -0.62 -12.29
N SER A 333 -7.71 0.67 -12.56
CA SER A 333 -8.58 1.58 -13.33
C SER A 333 -10.11 1.61 -13.06
N GLY A 334 -10.54 2.61 -12.27
CA GLY A 334 -11.60 3.55 -12.69
C GLY A 334 -12.92 3.56 -11.91
N LEU A 335 -13.11 4.64 -11.13
CA LEU A 335 -14.36 5.30 -10.70
C LEU A 335 -15.50 4.38 -10.23
N VAL A 336 -15.59 4.28 -8.89
CA VAL A 336 -16.58 3.55 -8.09
C VAL A 336 -16.37 2.03 -8.11
N GLY A 337 -15.41 1.58 -7.32
CA GLY A 337 -15.13 0.16 -7.08
C GLY A 337 -13.75 -0.25 -7.55
N ASP A 338 -12.78 -0.25 -6.64
CA ASP A 338 -11.60 -1.09 -6.82
C ASP A 338 -12.02 -2.55 -6.63
N HIS A 339 -12.30 -3.24 -7.73
CA HIS A 339 -12.54 -4.68 -7.75
C HIS A 339 -11.25 -5.51 -7.53
N GLY A 340 -10.17 -4.91 -7.02
CA GLY A 340 -8.89 -5.56 -6.70
C GLY A 340 -8.36 -5.34 -5.28
N ILE A 341 -8.84 -4.34 -4.54
CA ILE A 341 -8.47 -4.11 -3.13
C ILE A 341 -9.65 -4.39 -2.21
N GLY A 342 -9.41 -5.28 -1.26
CA GLY A 342 -10.37 -5.73 -0.27
C GLY A 342 -9.66 -6.58 0.75
N SER A 343 -10.37 -7.13 1.71
CA SER A 343 -9.83 -8.16 2.58
C SER A 343 -10.98 -8.99 3.10
N ASN A 344 -10.72 -10.26 3.36
CA ASN A 344 -11.60 -11.10 4.15
C ASN A 344 -10.86 -11.51 5.41
N ASN A 345 -11.56 -11.52 6.54
CA ASN A 345 -11.19 -12.36 7.66
C ASN A 345 -12.44 -12.88 8.37
N TRP A 346 -12.31 -14.02 9.01
CA TRP A 346 -13.35 -14.53 9.89
C TRP A 346 -12.77 -15.46 10.93
N VAL A 347 -13.47 -15.54 12.05
CA VAL A 347 -13.12 -16.38 13.19
C VAL A 347 -14.27 -17.27 13.57
N VAL A 348 -13.96 -18.50 14.00
CA VAL A 348 -14.92 -19.53 14.39
C VAL A 348 -14.56 -20.04 15.78
N SER A 349 -15.51 -19.96 16.70
CA SER A 349 -15.31 -20.39 18.09
C SER A 349 -15.02 -21.88 18.22
N GLY A 350 -14.36 -22.25 19.32
CA GLY A 350 -14.07 -23.63 19.69
C GLY A 350 -15.30 -24.53 19.76
N SER A 351 -16.47 -23.95 20.08
CA SER A 351 -17.75 -24.67 20.12
C SER A 351 -18.19 -25.19 18.73
N LYS A 352 -17.78 -24.50 17.67
CA LYS A 352 -18.05 -24.83 16.26
C LYS A 352 -16.86 -25.49 15.56
N SER A 353 -15.67 -25.42 16.13
CA SER A 353 -14.44 -25.99 15.59
C SER A 353 -14.28 -27.48 15.94
N ALA A 354 -13.72 -28.26 15.02
CA ALA A 354 -13.44 -29.68 15.23
C ALA A 354 -12.34 -29.92 16.28
N SER A 355 -11.39 -28.99 16.42
CA SER A 355 -10.27 -29.08 17.37
C SER A 355 -10.63 -28.65 18.78
N GLY A 356 -11.72 -27.90 18.96
CA GLY A 356 -12.07 -27.24 20.22
C GLY A 356 -11.36 -25.91 20.46
N GLY A 357 -10.26 -25.61 19.75
CA GLY A 357 -9.66 -24.27 19.67
C GLY A 357 -10.34 -23.42 18.60
N ALA A 358 -10.15 -22.10 18.66
CA ALA A 358 -10.73 -21.19 17.68
C ALA A 358 -10.00 -21.34 16.33
N LEU A 359 -10.71 -21.09 15.25
CA LEU A 359 -10.14 -21.06 13.89
C LEU A 359 -10.20 -19.64 13.36
N LEU A 360 -9.16 -19.22 12.64
CA LEU A 360 -9.06 -17.92 12.01
C LEU A 360 -8.66 -18.11 10.54
N ALA A 361 -9.34 -17.40 9.65
CA ALA A 361 -8.91 -17.19 8.27
C ALA A 361 -8.70 -15.69 8.06
N ASN A 362 -7.57 -15.32 7.46
CA ASN A 362 -7.22 -13.95 7.13
C ASN A 362 -6.61 -13.91 5.73
N ASP A 363 -7.14 -13.04 4.87
CA ASP A 363 -6.82 -12.97 3.45
C ASP A 363 -6.92 -11.52 2.96
N PRO A 364 -5.86 -10.71 3.14
CA PRO A 364 -5.82 -9.34 2.63
C PRO A 364 -5.65 -9.35 1.11
N HIS A 365 -6.60 -8.75 0.38
CA HIS A 365 -6.56 -8.59 -1.07
C HIS A 365 -5.88 -7.27 -1.42
N LEU A 366 -4.58 -7.35 -1.64
CA LEU A 366 -3.77 -6.24 -2.14
C LEU A 366 -3.37 -6.52 -3.59
N GLY A 367 -3.03 -5.47 -4.34
CA GLY A 367 -2.53 -5.61 -5.71
C GLY A 367 -1.33 -6.57 -5.80
N PHE A 368 -1.31 -7.42 -6.82
CA PHE A 368 -0.17 -8.29 -7.09
C PHE A 368 1.03 -7.46 -7.54
N SER A 369 2.16 -7.58 -6.83
CA SER A 369 3.42 -6.93 -7.15
C SER A 369 4.60 -7.89 -7.06
N GLU A 370 5.64 -7.57 -7.84
CA GLU A 370 6.95 -8.19 -7.73
C GLU A 370 7.98 -7.07 -7.48
N PRO A 371 8.63 -7.01 -6.31
CA PRO A 371 8.47 -7.92 -5.17
C PRO A 371 7.12 -7.78 -4.44
N SER A 372 6.67 -8.84 -3.77
CA SER A 372 5.42 -8.83 -2.99
C SER A 372 5.40 -7.76 -1.89
N VAL A 373 4.21 -7.26 -1.54
CA VAL A 373 4.01 -6.32 -0.42
C VAL A 373 4.44 -6.91 0.91
N TRP A 374 4.03 -8.15 1.18
CA TRP A 374 4.34 -8.86 2.41
C TRP A 374 5.66 -9.60 2.32
N ILE A 375 6.40 -9.63 3.43
CA ILE A 375 7.42 -10.63 3.74
C ILE A 375 6.92 -11.50 4.89
N MET A 376 7.05 -12.82 4.76
CA MET A 376 6.69 -13.76 5.83
C MET A 376 7.89 -14.03 6.72
N ASN A 377 7.68 -13.95 8.03
CA ASN A 377 8.73 -14.15 9.02
C ASN A 377 8.20 -14.61 10.38
N GLY A 378 9.05 -15.30 11.13
CA GLY A 378 8.90 -15.65 12.53
C GLY A 378 9.99 -15.04 13.39
N LEU A 379 9.62 -14.54 14.57
CA LEU A 379 10.49 -13.99 15.61
C LEU A 379 10.33 -14.83 16.88
N HIS A 380 11.40 -15.53 17.26
CA HIS A 380 11.37 -16.52 18.33
C HIS A 380 12.46 -16.28 19.35
N CYS A 381 12.07 -15.91 20.56
CA CYS A 381 12.92 -16.01 21.72
C CYS A 381 13.20 -17.48 22.01
N ARG A 382 14.46 -17.84 22.22
CA ARG A 382 14.87 -19.22 22.53
C ARG A 382 14.22 -19.73 23.81
N GLU A 383 14.06 -18.84 24.78
CA GLU A 383 13.22 -19.01 25.96
C GLU A 383 12.23 -17.85 26.01
N VAL A 384 10.93 -18.15 26.07
CA VAL A 384 9.87 -17.14 26.14
C VAL A 384 9.61 -16.79 27.60
N ASP A 385 9.98 -15.57 28.00
CA ASP A 385 9.78 -15.05 29.34
C ASP A 385 9.48 -13.54 29.32
N ALA A 386 9.50 -12.88 30.49
CA ALA A 386 9.21 -11.45 30.58
C ALA A 386 10.30 -10.55 29.96
N ALA A 387 11.53 -11.04 29.81
CA ALA A 387 12.63 -10.31 29.19
C ALA A 387 12.64 -10.49 27.66
N CYS A 388 12.24 -11.66 27.17
CA CYS A 388 12.07 -11.96 25.75
C CYS A 388 10.69 -12.63 25.51
N PRO A 389 9.61 -11.84 25.34
CA PRO A 389 8.25 -12.36 25.26
C PRO A 389 7.79 -12.76 23.84
N TYR A 390 8.70 -12.84 22.86
CA TYR A 390 8.35 -13.05 21.46
C TYR A 390 8.41 -14.52 21.06
N ASP A 391 7.29 -15.02 20.57
CA ASP A 391 7.18 -16.27 19.80
C ASP A 391 6.02 -16.09 18.83
N VAL A 392 6.31 -15.41 17.72
CA VAL A 392 5.31 -14.82 16.82
C VAL A 392 5.70 -15.06 15.37
N ALA A 393 4.73 -15.40 14.53
CA ALA A 393 4.93 -15.59 13.10
C ALA A 393 3.77 -15.03 12.29
N GLY A 394 4.08 -14.54 11.09
CA GLY A 394 3.08 -13.99 10.18
C GLY A 394 3.71 -13.18 9.06
N VAL A 395 3.07 -12.07 8.72
CA VAL A 395 3.54 -11.15 7.68
C VAL A 395 3.96 -9.80 8.25
N SER A 396 5.02 -9.26 7.67
CA SER A 396 5.56 -7.93 7.91
C SER A 396 5.60 -7.12 6.62
N PHE A 397 5.69 -5.79 6.72
CA PHE A 397 6.16 -4.97 5.61
C PHE A 397 7.69 -4.93 5.61
N PRO A 398 8.36 -5.06 4.45
CA PRO A 398 9.79 -4.78 4.38
C PRO A 398 10.06 -3.33 4.79
N GLY A 399 10.92 -3.13 5.78
CA GLY A 399 11.16 -1.81 6.39
C GLY A 399 10.38 -1.56 7.68
N VAL A 400 9.50 -2.47 8.10
CA VAL A 400 8.75 -2.38 9.36
C VAL A 400 9.07 -3.61 10.24
N PRO A 401 9.49 -3.42 11.51
CA PRO A 401 9.72 -4.52 12.44
C PRO A 401 8.44 -5.15 13.00
N GLY A 402 8.59 -6.33 13.60
CA GLY A 402 7.49 -7.09 14.20
C GLY A 402 6.59 -7.74 13.14
N VAL A 403 5.52 -8.42 13.58
CA VAL A 403 4.53 -9.09 12.73
C VAL A 403 3.24 -8.27 12.71
N ILE A 404 2.77 -7.86 11.54
CA ILE A 404 1.56 -7.02 11.39
C ILE A 404 0.30 -7.88 11.50
N LEU A 405 0.23 -8.99 10.76
CA LEU A 405 -0.87 -9.94 10.77
C LEU A 405 -0.28 -11.34 10.97
N GLY A 406 -0.83 -12.12 11.89
CA GLY A 406 -0.24 -13.41 12.22
C GLY A 406 -0.79 -14.03 13.49
N HIS A 407 0.06 -14.79 14.16
CA HIS A 407 -0.26 -15.41 15.42
C HIS A 407 0.98 -15.56 16.29
N ASN A 408 0.77 -15.69 17.59
CA ASN A 408 1.78 -16.15 18.53
C ASN A 408 1.36 -17.51 19.13
N ALA A 409 2.03 -17.94 20.20
CA ALA A 409 1.71 -19.21 20.87
C ALA A 409 0.29 -19.28 21.48
N ARG A 410 -0.41 -18.15 21.64
CA ARG A 410 -1.67 -18.06 22.40
C ARG A 410 -2.85 -17.55 21.58
N ILE A 411 -2.61 -16.57 20.72
CA ILE A 411 -3.66 -15.87 19.95
C ILE A 411 -3.26 -15.74 18.48
N ALA A 412 -4.26 -15.60 17.63
CA ALA A 412 -4.13 -15.23 16.23
C ALA A 412 -4.98 -13.99 15.94
N TRP A 413 -4.52 -13.15 15.03
CA TRP A 413 -5.24 -11.98 14.57
C TRP A 413 -5.11 -11.77 13.06
N GLY A 414 -6.12 -11.10 12.52
CA GLY A 414 -6.19 -10.68 11.13
C GLY A 414 -6.91 -9.35 11.04
N ALA A 415 -6.83 -8.69 9.89
CA ALA A 415 -7.40 -7.36 9.71
C ALA A 415 -8.04 -7.19 8.33
N THR A 416 -9.14 -6.45 8.26
CA THR A 416 -9.67 -5.90 7.00
C THR A 416 -9.80 -4.38 7.11
N ASN A 417 -9.93 -3.67 5.98
CA ASN A 417 -10.20 -2.24 6.03
C ASN A 417 -11.62 -1.95 6.57
N VAL A 418 -11.75 -0.88 7.37
CA VAL A 418 -13.03 -0.39 7.90
C VAL A 418 -13.80 0.44 6.88
N GLY A 419 -13.10 1.15 5.99
CA GLY A 419 -13.69 2.26 5.23
C GLY A 419 -14.12 3.42 6.14
N PRO A 420 -13.24 3.93 7.03
CA PRO A 420 -13.63 4.96 7.98
C PRO A 420 -13.57 6.35 7.33
N ASP A 421 -14.51 7.21 7.71
CA ASP A 421 -14.53 8.63 7.36
C ASP A 421 -13.64 9.41 8.35
N VAL A 422 -12.36 9.55 8.00
CA VAL A 422 -11.28 10.14 8.82
C VAL A 422 -10.58 11.34 8.18
N GLN A 423 -11.16 11.88 7.10
CA GLN A 423 -10.69 13.06 6.40
C GLN A 423 -11.85 14.03 6.24
N ASP A 424 -11.60 15.33 6.24
CA ASP A 424 -12.58 16.33 5.82
C ASP A 424 -11.87 17.43 5.01
N LEU A 425 -12.52 17.92 3.97
CA LEU A 425 -12.10 19.14 3.28
C LEU A 425 -12.80 20.36 3.86
N PHE A 426 -12.02 21.37 4.21
CA PHE A 426 -12.52 22.66 4.68
C PHE A 426 -12.29 23.74 3.61
N ARG A 427 -13.35 24.40 3.19
CA ARG A 427 -13.31 25.59 2.35
C ARG A 427 -12.93 26.79 3.18
N GLU A 428 -11.74 27.30 2.93
CA GLU A 428 -11.19 28.46 3.60
C GLU A 428 -11.54 29.74 2.84
N THR A 429 -11.80 30.81 3.59
CA THR A 429 -12.05 32.13 3.02
C THR A 429 -10.83 33.01 3.27
N PHE A 430 -10.20 33.54 2.22
CA PHE A 430 -9.14 34.53 2.38
C PHE A 430 -9.64 35.79 3.09
N ASP A 431 -8.78 36.41 3.89
CA ASP A 431 -9.05 37.78 4.34
C ASP A 431 -8.90 38.73 3.13
N PRO A 432 -9.96 39.43 2.69
CA PRO A 432 -9.87 40.36 1.57
C PRO A 432 -8.96 41.57 1.86
N ALA A 433 -8.65 41.86 3.13
CA ALA A 433 -7.75 42.94 3.53
C ALA A 433 -6.27 42.50 3.57
N ASP A 434 -6.00 41.21 3.79
CA ASP A 434 -4.64 40.65 3.81
C ASP A 434 -4.61 39.22 3.22
N PRO A 435 -4.10 39.03 1.99
CA PRO A 435 -4.09 37.73 1.33
C PRO A 435 -3.13 36.71 1.97
N THR A 436 -2.35 37.11 2.98
CA THR A 436 -1.53 36.20 3.80
C THR A 436 -2.31 35.62 4.99
N HIS A 437 -3.59 35.96 5.12
CA HIS A 437 -4.49 35.50 6.17
C HIS A 437 -5.75 34.86 5.59
N TYR A 438 -6.41 34.04 6.40
CA TYR A 438 -7.74 33.50 6.19
C TYR A 438 -8.67 33.89 7.33
N ILE A 439 -9.97 33.85 7.07
CA ILE A 439 -11.00 34.10 8.08
C ILE A 439 -11.33 32.78 8.76
N HIS A 440 -11.35 32.78 10.09
CA HIS A 440 -11.84 31.68 10.91
C HIS A 440 -12.57 32.22 12.15
N ALA A 441 -13.80 31.76 12.38
CA ALA A 441 -14.65 32.22 13.48
C ALA A 441 -14.78 33.75 13.59
N GLY A 442 -14.77 34.44 12.43
CA GLY A 442 -14.82 35.91 12.34
C GLY A 442 -13.51 36.65 12.62
N ALA A 443 -12.41 35.94 12.89
CA ALA A 443 -11.08 36.51 13.06
C ALA A 443 -10.21 36.31 11.80
N SER A 444 -9.31 37.24 11.55
CA SER A 444 -8.25 37.10 10.54
C SER A 444 -7.06 36.36 11.16
N VAL A 445 -6.70 35.22 10.59
CA VAL A 445 -5.67 34.30 11.09
C VAL A 445 -4.61 34.11 9.99
N PRO A 446 -3.30 34.25 10.30
CA PRO A 446 -2.27 34.08 9.30
C PRO A 446 -2.20 32.62 8.84
N PHE A 447 -1.93 32.39 7.55
CA PHE A 447 -1.52 31.06 7.12
C PHE A 447 -0.19 30.68 7.78
N GLU A 448 -0.08 29.45 8.26
CA GLU A 448 1.23 28.87 8.50
C GLU A 448 1.89 28.60 7.16
N THR A 449 3.15 28.99 7.00
CA THR A 449 3.90 28.74 5.78
C THR A 449 5.21 28.05 6.07
N ARG A 450 5.52 27.01 5.29
CA ARG A 450 6.83 26.38 5.29
C ARG A 450 7.36 26.27 3.87
N THR A 451 8.67 26.38 3.74
CA THR A 451 9.36 26.22 2.46
C THR A 451 10.03 24.86 2.43
N GLU A 452 9.72 24.07 1.40
CA GLU A 452 10.30 22.75 1.17
C GLU A 452 11.19 22.81 -0.07
N THR A 453 12.30 22.07 -0.07
CA THR A 453 13.18 21.93 -1.24
C THR A 453 13.24 20.47 -1.67
N ILE A 454 12.75 20.20 -2.88
CA ILE A 454 12.69 18.88 -3.48
C ILE A 454 13.86 18.73 -4.45
N LYS A 455 14.67 17.68 -4.25
CA LYS A 455 15.80 17.37 -5.13
C LYS A 455 15.31 16.51 -6.30
N VAL A 456 15.71 16.86 -7.52
CA VAL A 456 15.27 16.17 -8.74
C VAL A 456 16.48 15.58 -9.46
N ALA A 457 16.49 14.26 -9.64
CA ALA A 457 17.54 13.60 -10.41
C ALA A 457 17.59 14.10 -11.86
N GLY A 458 18.80 14.45 -12.31
CA GLY A 458 19.02 14.98 -13.66
C GLY A 458 18.49 16.40 -13.90
N GLY A 459 18.01 17.09 -12.87
CA GLY A 459 17.47 18.45 -12.95
C GLY A 459 17.94 19.36 -11.82
N SER A 460 17.42 20.60 -11.80
CA SER A 460 17.58 21.49 -10.65
C SER A 460 16.62 21.11 -9.53
N SER A 461 17.02 21.30 -8.28
CA SER A 461 16.09 21.24 -7.16
C SER A 461 14.97 22.27 -7.34
N GLU A 462 13.79 21.94 -6.82
CA GLU A 462 12.63 22.81 -6.82
C GLU A 462 12.28 23.22 -5.40
N THR A 463 11.85 24.47 -5.25
CA THR A 463 11.32 24.97 -3.98
C THR A 463 9.81 25.10 -4.09
N ILE A 464 9.09 24.56 -3.10
CA ILE A 464 7.65 24.80 -2.93
C ILE A 464 7.40 25.52 -1.62
N THR A 465 6.32 26.29 -1.58
CA THR A 465 5.78 26.87 -0.35
C THR A 465 4.50 26.14 -0.01
N VAL A 466 4.48 25.51 1.16
CA VAL A 466 3.26 24.90 1.68
C VAL A 466 2.56 25.88 2.60
N ARG A 467 1.27 26.10 2.37
CA ARG A 467 0.39 26.90 3.22
C ARG A 467 -0.52 25.98 4.00
N SER A 468 -0.72 26.27 5.28
CA SER A 468 -1.62 25.50 6.15
C SER A 468 -2.51 26.44 6.97
N THR A 469 -3.72 25.99 7.24
CA THR A 469 -4.66 26.60 8.20
C THR A 469 -4.73 25.73 9.46
N ILE A 470 -5.60 26.10 10.41
CA ILE A 470 -5.92 25.26 11.56
C ILE A 470 -6.51 23.89 11.16
N HIS A 471 -7.11 23.78 9.97
CA HIS A 471 -7.66 22.52 9.48
C HIS A 471 -6.61 21.67 8.77
N GLY A 472 -5.48 22.24 8.33
CA GLY A 472 -4.39 21.51 7.68
C GLY A 472 -3.88 22.17 6.40
N PRO A 473 -3.11 21.45 5.57
CA PRO A 473 -2.48 22.01 4.38
C PRO A 473 -3.49 22.31 3.27
N ILE A 474 -3.24 23.40 2.53
CA ILE A 474 -4.02 23.79 1.36
C ILE A 474 -3.69 22.87 0.18
N LEU A 475 -4.69 22.18 -0.35
CA LEU A 475 -4.52 21.21 -1.42
C LEU A 475 -4.43 21.83 -2.82
N ASN A 476 -5.01 23.01 -3.06
CA ASN A 476 -5.07 23.63 -4.40
C ASN A 476 -3.68 23.85 -5.03
N ASP A 477 -2.64 23.96 -4.19
CA ASP A 477 -1.26 24.17 -4.62
C ASP A 477 -0.61 22.89 -5.18
N VAL A 478 -1.19 21.71 -4.91
CA VAL A 478 -0.63 20.39 -5.29
C VAL A 478 -1.62 19.44 -5.94
N ASP A 479 -2.92 19.72 -5.85
CA ASP A 479 -3.97 18.93 -6.48
C ASP A 479 -4.54 19.71 -7.69
N PRO A 480 -4.22 19.28 -8.93
CA PRO A 480 -4.65 20.00 -10.13
C PRO A 480 -6.17 20.05 -10.31
N ARG A 481 -6.91 19.16 -9.64
CA ARG A 481 -8.38 19.10 -9.66
C ARG A 481 -9.01 20.31 -8.98
N LEU A 482 -8.28 20.87 -8.02
CA LEU A 482 -8.74 21.94 -7.13
C LEU A 482 -8.22 23.32 -7.53
N LYS A 483 -7.40 23.41 -8.59
CA LYS A 483 -6.72 24.65 -9.00
C LYS A 483 -7.68 25.85 -9.19
N ASP A 484 -8.87 25.59 -9.73
CA ASP A 484 -9.88 26.64 -10.01
C ASP A 484 -10.94 26.75 -8.89
N GLN A 485 -10.76 26.05 -7.77
CA GLN A 485 -11.62 26.11 -6.60
C GLN A 485 -11.12 27.15 -5.59
N GLU A 486 -11.99 27.56 -4.67
CA GLU A 486 -11.57 28.26 -3.45
C GLU A 486 -10.57 27.40 -2.65
N PRO A 487 -9.75 27.99 -1.75
CA PRO A 487 -8.76 27.22 -1.00
C PRO A 487 -9.44 26.12 -0.17
N LEU A 488 -8.98 24.90 -0.35
CA LEU A 488 -9.43 23.73 0.38
C LEU A 488 -8.28 23.21 1.25
N ALA A 489 -8.48 23.23 2.56
CA ALA A 489 -7.59 22.62 3.52
C ALA A 489 -8.01 21.16 3.77
N LEU A 490 -7.04 20.24 3.84
CA LEU A 490 -7.29 18.86 4.25
C LEU A 490 -7.08 18.70 5.75
N ARG A 491 -8.13 18.37 6.48
CA ARG A 491 -8.00 17.82 7.83
C ARG A 491 -8.01 16.30 7.75
N TRP A 492 -6.96 15.68 8.25
CA TRP A 492 -6.81 14.23 8.21
C TRP A 492 -6.27 13.74 9.54
N THR A 493 -6.94 12.74 10.12
CA THR A 493 -6.60 12.31 11.47
C THR A 493 -5.15 11.84 11.60
N ALA A 494 -4.59 11.18 10.59
CA ALA A 494 -3.21 10.67 10.67
C ALA A 494 -2.13 11.77 10.62
N THR A 495 -2.49 13.01 10.32
CA THR A 495 -1.57 14.17 10.42
C THR A 495 -1.98 15.14 11.52
N ALA A 496 -3.23 15.09 11.96
CA ALA A 496 -3.76 15.99 13.00
C ALA A 496 -3.39 15.52 14.41
N GLU A 497 -3.26 14.21 14.63
CA GLU A 497 -3.00 13.62 15.95
C GLU A 497 -1.82 12.65 15.92
N PRO A 498 -1.06 12.52 17.02
CA PRO A 498 -0.08 11.44 17.19
C PRO A 498 -0.75 10.06 17.17
N ASP A 499 -0.09 9.10 16.55
CA ASP A 499 -0.59 7.73 16.37
C ASP A 499 0.25 6.69 17.14
N GLY A 500 -0.42 5.80 17.88
CA GLY A 500 0.20 4.69 18.60
C GLY A 500 0.28 3.36 17.80
N ALA A 501 -0.02 3.35 16.51
CA ALA A 501 -0.13 2.13 15.70
C ALA A 501 1.07 1.16 15.80
N PHE A 502 2.31 1.67 15.80
CA PHE A 502 3.50 0.81 15.92
C PHE A 502 3.63 0.18 17.32
N ALA A 503 3.36 0.94 18.38
CA ALA A 503 3.35 0.37 19.73
C ALA A 503 2.28 -0.72 19.85
N ALA A 504 1.09 -0.47 19.31
CA ALA A 504 0.00 -1.44 19.27
C ALA A 504 0.39 -2.73 18.53
N ILE A 505 1.13 -2.66 17.41
CA ILE A 505 1.65 -3.84 16.70
C ILE A 505 2.57 -4.66 17.61
N PHE A 506 3.54 -4.04 18.28
CA PHE A 506 4.46 -4.78 19.16
C PHE A 506 3.77 -5.38 20.38
N HIS A 507 2.79 -4.67 20.95
CA HIS A 507 1.98 -5.19 22.06
C HIS A 507 1.07 -6.34 21.61
N LEU A 508 0.51 -6.29 20.39
CA LEU A 508 -0.24 -7.41 19.81
C LEU A 508 0.64 -8.66 19.64
N ASN A 509 1.91 -8.50 19.25
CA ASN A 509 2.83 -9.62 19.04
C ASN A 509 3.03 -10.46 20.32
N THR A 510 2.85 -9.86 21.50
CA THR A 510 3.06 -10.48 22.82
C THR A 510 1.75 -10.69 23.60
N ALA A 511 0.62 -10.23 23.08
CA ALA A 511 -0.70 -10.37 23.71
C ALA A 511 -1.12 -11.84 23.85
N SER A 512 -1.80 -12.18 24.94
CA SER A 512 -2.16 -13.57 25.28
C SER A 512 -3.66 -13.81 25.49
N THR A 513 -4.42 -12.74 25.68
CA THR A 513 -5.86 -12.78 25.96
C THR A 513 -6.61 -11.73 25.15
N PHE A 514 -7.94 -11.79 25.12
CA PHE A 514 -8.75 -10.78 24.45
C PHE A 514 -8.61 -9.39 25.11
N ASP A 515 -8.43 -9.35 26.43
CA ASP A 515 -8.18 -8.10 27.16
C ASP A 515 -6.82 -7.50 26.77
N ASP A 516 -5.77 -8.32 26.66
CA ASP A 516 -4.46 -7.86 26.17
C ASP A 516 -4.55 -7.37 24.73
N PHE A 517 -5.29 -8.09 23.87
CA PHE A 517 -5.53 -7.73 22.48
C PHE A 517 -6.22 -6.38 22.34
N ARG A 518 -7.27 -6.13 23.14
CA ARG A 518 -7.94 -4.82 23.16
C ARG A 518 -7.07 -3.74 23.77
N ALA A 519 -6.31 -4.05 24.82
CA ALA A 519 -5.39 -3.10 25.45
C ALA A 519 -4.29 -2.66 24.48
N ALA A 520 -3.70 -3.59 23.72
CA ALA A 520 -2.72 -3.29 22.68
C ALA A 520 -3.28 -2.34 21.61
N LEU A 521 -4.55 -2.51 21.22
CA LEU A 521 -5.20 -1.69 20.20
C LEU A 521 -5.76 -0.35 20.72
N ARG A 522 -5.60 -0.01 22.01
CA ARG A 522 -6.22 1.19 22.61
C ARG A 522 -5.75 2.50 21.99
N ASP A 523 -4.45 2.58 21.69
CA ASP A 523 -3.81 3.77 21.12
C ASP A 523 -3.57 3.65 19.62
N TYR A 524 -4.11 2.61 18.98
CA TYR A 524 -4.03 2.42 17.54
C TYR A 524 -4.97 3.42 16.83
N GLY A 525 -4.40 4.45 16.20
CA GLY A 525 -5.16 5.58 15.66
C GLY A 525 -5.50 5.46 14.17
N SER A 526 -4.55 5.05 13.34
CA SER A 526 -4.66 4.99 11.89
C SER A 526 -3.67 3.99 11.26
N PRO A 527 -4.00 3.38 10.10
CA PRO A 527 -5.32 3.30 9.47
C PRO A 527 -6.28 2.44 10.28
N SER A 528 -7.51 2.89 10.51
CA SER A 528 -8.50 2.10 11.22
C SER A 528 -8.81 0.78 10.49
N GLN A 529 -8.67 -0.34 11.20
CA GLN A 529 -8.88 -1.67 10.64
C GLN A 529 -9.84 -2.50 11.50
N ASN A 530 -10.48 -3.48 10.88
CA ASN A 530 -11.33 -4.47 11.53
C ASN A 530 -10.46 -5.64 12.02
N PHE A 531 -9.96 -5.58 13.24
CA PHE A 531 -9.15 -6.66 13.80
C PHE A 531 -10.03 -7.77 14.37
N VAL A 532 -9.76 -9.01 13.98
CA VAL A 532 -10.37 -10.21 14.57
C VAL A 532 -9.38 -10.94 15.46
N TYR A 533 -9.91 -11.64 16.47
CA TYR A 533 -9.17 -12.38 17.49
C TYR A 533 -9.63 -13.84 17.51
N ALA A 534 -8.69 -14.77 17.66
CA ALA A 534 -8.95 -16.18 17.94
C ALA A 534 -7.88 -16.71 18.91
N ASP A 535 -8.27 -17.49 19.92
CA ASP A 535 -7.30 -18.09 20.85
C ASP A 535 -7.37 -19.62 20.96
N VAL A 536 -6.31 -20.15 21.58
CA VAL A 536 -6.12 -21.58 21.84
C VAL A 536 -7.19 -22.18 22.76
N ASN A 537 -7.93 -21.36 23.52
CA ASN A 537 -9.00 -21.80 24.42
C ASN A 537 -10.36 -21.86 23.73
N GLY A 538 -10.45 -21.45 22.46
CA GLY A 538 -11.69 -21.50 21.69
C GLY A 538 -12.46 -20.19 21.65
N HIS A 539 -11.93 -19.10 22.21
CA HIS A 539 -12.60 -17.81 22.20
C HIS A 539 -12.31 -17.03 20.92
N ILE A 540 -13.28 -16.22 20.52
CA ILE A 540 -13.20 -15.34 19.36
C ILE A 540 -13.61 -13.92 19.72
N GLY A 541 -13.04 -12.95 19.01
CA GLY A 541 -13.37 -11.56 19.24
C GLY A 541 -13.12 -10.66 18.04
N TYR A 542 -13.47 -9.40 18.22
CA TYR A 542 -13.31 -8.33 17.25
C TYR A 542 -13.09 -7.00 17.95
N GLN A 543 -12.24 -6.16 17.37
CA GLN A 543 -12.07 -4.75 17.74
C GLN A 543 -11.87 -3.92 16.47
N PHE A 544 -12.59 -2.82 16.40
CA PHE A 544 -12.29 -1.72 15.49
C PHE A 544 -11.62 -0.61 16.32
N PRO A 545 -10.29 -0.44 16.24
CA PRO A 545 -9.60 0.73 16.76
C PRO A 545 -9.46 1.83 15.69
N GLY A 546 -9.37 3.08 16.14
CA GLY A 546 -9.02 4.20 15.29
C GLY A 546 -9.57 5.52 15.78
N LEU A 547 -8.97 6.61 15.30
CA LEU A 547 -9.39 7.96 15.62
C LEU A 547 -10.43 8.45 14.59
N VAL A 548 -11.70 8.09 14.84
CA VAL A 548 -12.84 8.50 14.01
C VAL A 548 -13.43 9.81 14.53
N PRO A 549 -13.43 10.90 13.73
CA PRO A 549 -13.81 12.24 14.20
C PRO A 549 -15.32 12.36 14.48
N ILE A 550 -15.64 13.07 15.56
CA ILE A 550 -16.99 13.54 15.88
C ILE A 550 -17.12 14.99 15.40
N ARG A 551 -18.06 15.23 14.48
CA ARG A 551 -18.24 16.54 13.82
C ARG A 551 -19.36 17.37 14.45
N ALA A 552 -19.13 18.68 14.55
CA ALA A 552 -20.20 19.64 14.83
C ALA A 552 -21.08 19.86 13.59
N GLY A 553 -22.39 20.00 13.81
CA GLY A 553 -23.36 20.18 12.72
C GLY A 553 -23.64 18.88 11.98
N GLU A 554 -23.34 18.83 10.68
CA GLU A 554 -23.50 17.63 9.86
C GLU A 554 -22.51 16.55 10.29
N LYS A 555 -23.05 15.36 10.59
CA LYS A 555 -22.30 14.24 11.17
C LYS A 555 -21.39 13.53 10.16
N THR A 556 -21.72 13.61 8.87
CA THR A 556 -21.00 12.96 7.77
C THR A 556 -19.95 13.89 7.20
N GLY A 557 -18.79 13.35 6.81
CA GLY A 557 -17.72 14.03 6.09
C GLY A 557 -17.85 13.97 4.58
N ASP A 558 -19.02 13.66 4.03
CA ASP A 558 -19.19 13.45 2.59
C ASP A 558 -19.20 14.75 1.74
N ARG A 559 -19.07 15.93 2.37
CA ARG A 559 -19.06 17.23 1.69
C ARG A 559 -18.09 18.20 2.37
N VAL A 560 -17.54 19.07 1.54
CA VAL A 560 -16.69 20.18 1.95
C VAL A 560 -17.38 21.05 3.00
N ARG A 561 -16.69 21.27 4.11
CA ARG A 561 -17.11 22.10 5.25
C ARG A 561 -16.73 23.56 5.07
N ASP A 562 -17.43 24.45 5.78
CA ASP A 562 -17.10 25.87 5.88
C ASP A 562 -16.04 26.11 6.96
N GLY A 563 -14.79 26.29 6.53
CA GLY A 563 -13.65 26.57 7.41
C GLY A 563 -13.64 27.97 8.02
N ALA A 564 -14.41 28.91 7.46
CA ALA A 564 -14.49 30.27 8.00
C ALA A 564 -15.46 30.38 9.19
N SER A 565 -16.43 29.47 9.27
CA SER A 565 -17.50 29.53 10.27
C SER A 565 -17.05 29.30 11.71
N GLY A 566 -16.10 28.38 11.92
CA GLY A 566 -15.76 27.83 13.24
C GLY A 566 -16.88 27.01 13.90
N THR A 567 -17.95 26.66 13.17
CA THR A 567 -19.11 25.91 13.70
C THR A 567 -19.22 24.48 13.16
N GLN A 568 -18.36 24.11 12.21
CA GLN A 568 -18.34 22.77 11.57
C GLN A 568 -17.10 21.95 11.96
N GLU A 569 -16.47 22.30 13.08
CA GLU A 569 -15.23 21.67 13.56
C GLU A 569 -15.39 20.21 13.98
N TRP A 570 -14.24 19.51 14.03
CA TRP A 570 -14.13 18.29 14.82
C TRP A 570 -14.18 18.66 16.31
N THR A 571 -15.03 17.98 17.05
CA THR A 571 -15.27 18.17 18.49
C THR A 571 -14.58 17.12 19.36
N GLY A 572 -13.97 16.12 18.73
CA GLY A 572 -13.27 15.02 19.37
C GLY A 572 -13.25 13.79 18.46
N TYR A 573 -12.95 12.65 19.04
CA TYR A 573 -12.98 11.35 18.39
C TYR A 573 -13.92 10.41 19.15
N ILE A 574 -14.44 9.38 18.49
CA ILE A 574 -15.20 8.33 19.19
C ILE A 574 -14.29 7.72 20.27
N PRO A 575 -14.71 7.70 21.55
CA PRO A 575 -13.91 7.08 22.61
C PRO A 575 -13.64 5.60 22.33
N PHE A 576 -12.46 5.10 22.69
CA PHE A 576 -12.09 3.71 22.41
C PHE A 576 -13.09 2.68 22.94
N ASP A 577 -13.62 2.89 24.15
CA ASP A 577 -14.59 1.98 24.76
C ASP A 577 -15.99 2.06 24.09
N ASP A 578 -16.22 3.11 23.29
CA ASP A 578 -17.42 3.29 22.46
C ASP A 578 -17.24 2.73 21.05
N LEU A 579 -16.00 2.54 20.58
CA LEU A 579 -15.71 1.92 19.29
C LEU A 579 -16.23 0.47 19.23
N PRO A 580 -16.65 -0.03 18.06
CA PRO A 580 -17.22 -1.36 17.93
C PRO A 580 -16.27 -2.49 18.35
N TRP A 581 -16.75 -3.39 19.20
CA TRP A 581 -16.04 -4.60 19.58
C TRP A 581 -17.02 -5.75 19.81
N GLN A 582 -16.52 -6.99 19.85
CA GLN A 582 -17.34 -8.15 20.18
C GLN A 582 -16.49 -9.27 20.77
N TYR A 583 -17.06 -10.06 21.67
CA TYR A 583 -16.43 -11.24 22.24
C TYR A 583 -17.44 -12.40 22.33
N ASP A 584 -17.07 -13.56 21.81
CA ASP A 584 -17.87 -14.80 21.81
C ASP A 584 -19.38 -14.61 21.51
N PRO A 585 -19.73 -14.08 20.33
CA PRO A 585 -21.13 -13.89 19.98
C PRO A 585 -21.90 -15.22 19.90
N PRO A 586 -23.23 -15.23 20.11
CA PRO A 586 -24.05 -16.44 20.02
C PRO A 586 -24.01 -17.15 18.65
N SER A 587 -23.66 -16.42 17.58
CA SER A 587 -23.42 -17.00 16.26
C SER A 587 -22.26 -18.00 16.26
N GLY A 588 -21.32 -17.92 17.21
CA GLY A 588 -20.12 -18.73 17.28
C GLY A 588 -19.11 -18.46 16.17
N PHE A 589 -19.28 -17.37 15.41
CA PHE A 589 -18.34 -16.85 14.41
C PHE A 589 -18.50 -15.34 14.22
N ILE A 590 -17.45 -14.68 13.74
CA ILE A 590 -17.43 -13.26 13.34
C ILE A 590 -16.85 -13.19 11.92
N VAL A 591 -17.45 -12.39 11.04
CA VAL A 591 -17.03 -12.24 9.64
C VAL A 591 -16.81 -10.76 9.35
N SER A 592 -15.66 -10.45 8.76
CA SER A 592 -15.38 -9.15 8.17
C SER A 592 -14.91 -9.33 6.73
N ALA A 593 -15.58 -8.66 5.80
CA ALA A 593 -15.22 -8.63 4.39
C ALA A 593 -15.33 -7.19 3.87
N ASN A 594 -14.82 -6.22 4.64
CA ASN A 594 -15.02 -4.77 4.43
C ASN A 594 -16.49 -4.32 4.39
N ASN A 595 -17.42 -5.19 4.80
CA ASN A 595 -18.80 -4.83 5.05
C ASN A 595 -18.90 -3.89 6.26
N ALA A 596 -20.04 -3.22 6.40
CA ALA A 596 -20.31 -2.31 7.49
C ALA A 596 -19.94 -2.90 8.86
N ALA A 597 -19.12 -2.18 9.63
CA ALA A 597 -18.77 -2.60 10.98
C ALA A 597 -19.99 -2.60 11.91
N VAL A 598 -20.89 -1.65 11.71
CA VAL A 598 -22.04 -1.36 12.58
C VAL A 598 -23.32 -1.26 11.77
N ASP A 599 -24.47 -1.45 12.42
CA ASP A 599 -25.77 -1.14 11.83
C ASP A 599 -26.18 0.32 12.05
N GLY A 600 -27.31 0.71 11.45
CA GLY A 600 -27.84 2.07 11.53
C GLY A 600 -28.35 2.51 12.91
N SER A 601 -28.26 1.67 13.95
CA SER A 601 -28.60 2.06 15.33
C SER A 601 -27.38 2.46 16.17
N TYR A 602 -26.17 2.28 15.65
CA TYR A 602 -24.95 2.79 16.26
C TYR A 602 -24.96 4.34 16.32
N PRO A 603 -24.65 4.98 17.47
CA PRO A 603 -24.88 6.42 17.65
C PRO A 603 -23.88 7.33 16.92
N TYR A 604 -22.72 6.80 16.52
CA TYR A 604 -21.66 7.56 15.86
C TYR A 604 -21.60 7.25 14.36
N PHE A 605 -21.26 8.26 13.56
CA PHE A 605 -20.96 8.03 12.15
C PHE A 605 -19.54 7.49 12.01
N VAL A 606 -19.40 6.36 11.31
CA VAL A 606 -18.10 5.72 11.04
C VAL A 606 -17.64 6.01 9.62
N GLY A 607 -18.57 5.96 8.67
CA GLY A 607 -18.36 5.97 7.23
C GLY A 607 -19.58 5.33 6.55
N ASP A 608 -19.64 5.39 5.22
CA ASP A 608 -20.71 4.81 4.42
C ASP A 608 -20.24 4.19 3.10
N ASP A 609 -18.93 4.21 2.83
CA ASP A 609 -18.30 3.60 1.65
C ASP A 609 -17.72 2.21 1.98
N TRP A 610 -18.63 1.25 2.14
CA TRP A 610 -18.29 -0.14 2.49
C TRP A 610 -18.47 -1.09 1.30
N ASP A 611 -17.83 -2.27 1.35
CA ASP A 611 -18.16 -3.35 0.43
C ASP A 611 -19.67 -3.65 0.56
N PRO A 612 -20.43 -3.82 -0.55
CA PRO A 612 -21.87 -4.03 -0.51
C PRO A 612 -22.36 -5.25 0.31
N GLY A 613 -21.46 -6.09 0.83
CA GLY A 613 -21.78 -7.13 1.81
C GLY A 613 -22.00 -8.51 1.20
N TYR A 614 -21.90 -8.65 -0.14
CA TYR A 614 -22.08 -9.94 -0.80
C TYR A 614 -21.04 -10.98 -0.37
N ARG A 615 -19.78 -10.57 -0.17
CA ARG A 615 -18.71 -11.45 0.33
C ARG A 615 -18.99 -11.90 1.76
N ALA A 616 -19.28 -10.94 2.65
CA ALA A 616 -19.63 -11.22 4.04
C ALA A 616 -20.83 -12.16 4.15
N LYS A 617 -21.86 -11.94 3.32
CA LYS A 617 -23.03 -12.79 3.23
C LYS A 617 -22.68 -14.20 2.76
N ARG A 618 -21.88 -14.33 1.70
CA ARG A 618 -21.47 -15.65 1.17
C ARG A 618 -20.69 -16.46 2.21
N ILE A 619 -19.74 -15.84 2.90
CA ILE A 619 -18.98 -16.48 3.99
C ILE A 619 -19.93 -16.91 5.11
N THR A 620 -20.83 -16.01 5.54
CA THR A 620 -21.82 -16.29 6.59
C THR A 620 -22.74 -17.45 6.23
N ASP A 621 -23.24 -17.49 5.00
CA ASP A 621 -24.12 -18.56 4.50
C ASP A 621 -23.38 -19.92 4.53
N LEU A 622 -22.12 -19.96 4.07
CA LEU A 622 -21.31 -21.19 4.05
C LEU A 622 -20.98 -21.70 5.46
N LEU A 623 -20.61 -20.80 6.37
CA LEU A 623 -20.37 -21.14 7.78
C LEU A 623 -21.65 -21.66 8.46
N THR A 624 -22.80 -21.06 8.15
CA THR A 624 -24.09 -21.43 8.74
C THR A 624 -24.61 -22.76 8.17
N ALA A 625 -24.41 -23.02 6.88
CA ALA A 625 -24.86 -24.24 6.21
C ALA A 625 -24.10 -25.50 6.65
N LYS A 626 -22.93 -25.36 7.28
CA LYS A 626 -22.15 -26.49 7.78
C LYS A 626 -22.88 -27.17 8.95
N ALA A 627 -23.39 -28.38 8.71
CA ALA A 627 -24.09 -29.17 9.73
C ALA A 627 -23.18 -29.78 10.81
N GLY A 628 -21.87 -29.86 10.57
CA GLY A 628 -20.87 -30.41 11.49
C GLY A 628 -19.92 -29.36 12.03
N ARG A 629 -18.92 -29.79 12.81
CA ARG A 629 -17.84 -28.91 13.24
C ARG A 629 -16.96 -28.52 12.05
N LEU A 630 -16.51 -27.27 12.03
CA LEU A 630 -15.64 -26.68 11.01
C LEU A 630 -14.17 -27.09 11.24
N THR A 631 -13.41 -27.19 10.16
CA THR A 631 -11.98 -27.50 10.14
C THR A 631 -11.22 -26.40 9.40
N THR A 632 -9.89 -26.36 9.53
CA THR A 632 -9.04 -25.47 8.71
C THR A 632 -9.20 -25.73 7.21
N ALA A 633 -9.46 -26.97 6.80
CA ALA A 633 -9.75 -27.32 5.41
C ALA A 633 -11.09 -26.73 4.93
N ASP A 634 -12.11 -26.68 5.80
CA ASP A 634 -13.37 -26.00 5.47
C ASP A 634 -13.17 -24.49 5.30
N LEU A 635 -12.37 -23.87 6.18
CA LEU A 635 -12.01 -22.45 6.08
C LEU A 635 -11.28 -22.16 4.75
N SER A 636 -10.28 -22.98 4.41
CA SER A 636 -9.57 -22.86 3.13
C SER A 636 -10.51 -23.03 1.94
N ALA A 637 -11.47 -23.96 1.98
CA ALA A 637 -12.46 -24.12 0.93
C ALA A 637 -13.37 -22.88 0.78
N ILE A 638 -13.71 -22.22 1.89
CA ILE A 638 -14.47 -20.96 1.86
C ILE A 638 -13.61 -19.82 1.28
N GLN A 639 -12.32 -19.73 1.63
CA GLN A 639 -11.40 -18.74 1.03
C GLN A 639 -11.32 -18.89 -0.50
N MET A 640 -11.39 -20.12 -1.00
CA MET A 640 -11.33 -20.44 -2.42
C MET A 640 -12.70 -20.39 -3.12
N ASP A 641 -13.79 -20.05 -2.42
CA ASP A 641 -15.11 -19.93 -3.03
C ASP A 641 -15.16 -18.73 -3.98
N SER A 642 -15.50 -18.99 -5.24
CA SER A 642 -15.55 -17.98 -6.30
C SER A 642 -16.98 -17.73 -6.80
N HIS A 643 -18.00 -18.00 -5.96
CA HIS A 643 -19.39 -17.91 -6.37
C HIS A 643 -19.87 -16.43 -6.41
N PRO A 644 -20.30 -15.91 -7.57
CA PRO A 644 -20.69 -14.51 -7.69
C PRO A 644 -22.13 -14.29 -7.21
N LEU A 645 -22.33 -14.14 -5.89
CA LEU A 645 -23.66 -14.01 -5.28
C LEU A 645 -24.54 -12.92 -5.91
N ARG A 646 -23.92 -11.82 -6.37
CA ARG A 646 -24.63 -10.72 -7.07
C ARG A 646 -25.33 -11.19 -8.36
N ALA A 647 -24.79 -12.21 -9.05
CA ALA A 647 -25.38 -12.75 -10.27
C ALA A 647 -26.67 -13.54 -10.02
N ASP A 648 -26.90 -14.02 -8.79
CA ASP A 648 -28.13 -14.75 -8.43
C ASP A 648 -29.34 -13.81 -8.25
N LEU A 649 -29.10 -12.50 -8.17
CA LEU A 649 -30.13 -11.47 -7.97
C LEU A 649 -30.68 -10.88 -9.27
N VAL A 650 -30.12 -11.27 -10.42
CA VAL A 650 -30.49 -10.83 -11.78
C VAL A 650 -31.15 -11.99 -12.51
#